data_AF-A0A5P3AT26-F1
#
_entry.id   AF-A0A5P3AT26-F1
#
_cell.length_a   1.000
_cell.length_b   1.000
_cell.length_c   1.000
_cell.angle_alpha   90.00
_cell.angle_beta   90.00
_cell.angle_gamma   90.00
#
_symmetry.space_group_name_H-M   'P 1'
#
loop_
_entity.id
_entity.type
_entity.pdbx_description
1 polymer ?
#
loop_
_entity_poly.entity_id
_entity_poly.type
_entity_poly.pdbx_seq_one_letter_code
_entity_poly.pdbx_strand_id
1 'polypeptide(L)'
;MASLTISQIQAIKEHMTHDESVLTKKFKAKKTPYFTLSISLNELDDYLNEGWEEVSRSKYKAKIQKLKPAGVKFEDDIWCMFYNLGFRHLNYDEKLVVQWGDNPEDKHQLDVVAIGEEAIFVVECKATENIKQASFKKDIDDMRLYKDGVMKVLRQIYGERKKVKFIFATRNYTFAEGCEDEKRLAENKIFQFTDNTYDYVNSLIKSYRSTVIYQFYGLMFRHERINSDKIRIPALKGTMGGHTYYMLSIEPATLLKIGFVLHRTRVNTQITMPTYQRLLVPSRLKGIREFIDKKNGYFPNSVIINFDNSERKNRIQFDLASGGSDDTRTKLGYLTIPNAYCIAYIIDGQHRVYGYAGSKYKDTNTIPVVAFDGLPSDEQLRIFMDINEHQKAVSPSLRLDLNEDLNWESPHLDSRLKALRSSIIKQLGRDNSSVLARKIAIGEDTAKLQLKPFDTALSKSSLLPKATKKEFTDHTDVCLYNTNCVEHNKAMLDAQKRISNLIKDCYAHVYYKMIDEHKEEYETFIESNRGTYAFVSLIASLNEHLIQCNRLSQKSSTKEQVDSMAPYFDVLINYLCNMPIDDQTQIRLIKGQGADTLWLGMYQNAIHKQIPEYNPHGLEAWLEKQDKGLQEDGKECGRQIEKHIKVRILNKLEELYGETWENKVMKVKGRCFQRMDDNEDIDNQDWTDLMNLQDYKEIIESNWSIKKDDDSFVTFEKEFAIPVSDSFKTKTDKLKWINDLISYSKAWTTTKGRALSQAEVNEMKSILQSLVPTEEFE
;
A
#
# COMPACT_ATOMS: atom_id res chain seq x y z
N MET A 1 3.78 -29.24 45.70
CA MET A 1 4.77 -29.21 44.61
C MET A 1 6.09 -28.85 45.21
N ALA A 2 7.07 -29.75 45.07
CA ALA A 2 8.40 -29.52 45.61
C ALA A 2 9.07 -28.37 44.83
N SER A 3 9.64 -27.41 45.56
CA SER A 3 10.58 -26.44 44.99
C SER A 3 11.65 -27.18 44.20
N LEU A 4 11.98 -26.73 42.98
CA LEU A 4 13.08 -27.31 42.22
C LEU A 4 14.33 -27.44 43.09
N THR A 5 15.02 -28.58 42.96
CA THR A 5 16.32 -28.78 43.59
C THR A 5 17.34 -27.81 43.01
N ILE A 6 18.40 -27.51 43.77
CA ILE A 6 19.49 -26.64 43.32
C ILE A 6 20.09 -27.14 42.01
N SER A 7 20.23 -28.47 41.85
CA SER A 7 20.76 -29.09 40.63
C SER A 7 19.84 -28.85 39.41
N GLN A 8 18.52 -28.99 39.55
CA GLN A 8 17.57 -28.71 38.47
C GLN A 8 17.59 -27.22 38.07
N ILE A 9 17.68 -26.32 39.05
CA ILE A 9 17.82 -24.88 38.79
C ILE A 9 19.12 -24.59 38.03
N GLN A 10 20.22 -25.23 38.42
CA GLN A 10 21.52 -25.05 37.80
C GLN A 10 21.52 -25.54 36.34
N ALA A 11 20.93 -26.70 36.06
CA ALA A 11 20.79 -27.22 34.71
C ALA A 11 20.02 -26.26 33.79
N ILE A 12 18.92 -25.67 34.27
CA ILE A 12 18.16 -24.66 33.50
C ILE A 12 19.02 -23.42 33.25
N LYS A 13 19.79 -22.96 34.26
CA LYS A 13 20.65 -21.78 34.12
C LYS A 13 21.81 -21.98 33.15
N GLU A 14 22.31 -23.20 32.99
CA GLU A 14 23.39 -23.52 32.03
C GLU A 14 22.95 -23.37 30.57
N HIS A 15 21.66 -23.58 30.29
CA HIS A 15 21.07 -23.34 28.97
C HIS A 15 20.59 -21.89 28.77
N MET A 16 20.94 -20.98 29.69
CA MET A 16 20.59 -19.57 29.63
C MET A 16 21.86 -18.73 29.68
N THR A 17 21.85 -17.55 29.05
CA THR A 17 23.00 -16.65 29.06
C THR A 17 22.58 -15.21 29.21
N HIS A 18 23.38 -14.47 29.97
CA HIS A 18 23.31 -13.02 30.13
C HIS A 18 24.66 -12.35 29.84
N ASP A 19 25.63 -13.11 29.30
CA ASP A 19 26.93 -12.59 28.91
C ASP A 19 26.81 -11.83 27.57
N GLU A 20 27.17 -10.56 27.57
CA GLU A 20 26.98 -9.68 26.41
C GLU A 20 27.82 -10.10 25.19
N SER A 21 29.02 -10.64 25.41
CA SER A 21 29.91 -11.12 24.36
C SER A 21 29.34 -12.37 23.70
N VAL A 22 28.86 -13.31 24.50
CA VAL A 22 28.20 -14.54 24.05
C VAL A 22 26.92 -14.21 23.29
N LEU A 23 26.06 -13.35 23.86
CA LEU A 23 24.82 -12.92 23.22
C LEU A 23 25.07 -12.22 21.88
N THR A 24 26.08 -11.35 21.81
CA THR A 24 26.43 -10.67 20.55
C THR A 24 26.92 -11.65 19.48
N LYS A 25 27.72 -12.65 19.86
CA LYS A 25 28.16 -13.72 18.93
C LYS A 25 26.98 -14.56 18.45
N LYS A 26 26.09 -14.98 19.36
CA LYS A 26 24.88 -15.75 19.05
C LYS A 26 23.94 -14.95 18.14
N PHE A 27 23.70 -13.67 18.44
CA PHE A 27 22.90 -12.78 17.59
C PHE A 27 23.43 -12.72 16.15
N LYS A 28 24.74 -12.55 15.97
CA LYS A 28 25.36 -12.52 14.64
C LYS A 28 25.18 -13.84 13.89
N ALA A 29 25.31 -14.98 14.58
CA ALA A 29 25.16 -16.32 13.98
C ALA A 29 23.69 -16.71 13.71
N LYS A 30 22.76 -16.29 14.58
CA LYS A 30 21.33 -16.56 14.42
C LYS A 30 20.71 -15.72 13.31
N LYS A 31 21.15 -14.46 13.17
CA LYS A 31 20.66 -13.53 12.14
C LYS A 31 20.95 -13.97 10.69
N THR A 32 21.94 -14.83 10.45
CA THR A 32 22.22 -15.32 9.10
C THR A 32 21.20 -16.41 8.70
N PRO A 33 20.77 -16.46 7.43
CA PRO A 33 19.85 -17.51 6.97
C PRO A 33 20.52 -18.88 6.85
N TYR A 34 21.84 -18.94 6.99
CA TYR A 34 22.64 -20.16 6.88
C TYR A 34 23.25 -20.56 8.22
N PHE A 35 23.39 -21.87 8.43
CA PHE A 35 24.43 -22.40 9.30
C PHE A 35 25.79 -22.14 8.66
N THR A 36 26.83 -21.91 9.47
CA THR A 36 28.18 -21.66 8.97
C THR A 36 29.18 -22.39 9.83
N LEU A 37 30.09 -23.12 9.18
CA LEU A 37 31.17 -23.85 9.84
C LEU A 37 32.51 -23.53 9.19
N SER A 38 33.59 -23.69 9.96
CA SER A 38 34.95 -23.68 9.43
C SER A 38 35.57 -25.05 9.71
N ILE A 39 35.78 -25.81 8.64
CA ILE A 39 36.19 -27.21 8.67
C ILE A 39 37.57 -27.40 8.04
N SER A 40 38.19 -28.55 8.27
CA SER A 40 39.41 -28.94 7.56
C SER A 40 39.11 -29.19 6.08
N LEU A 41 40.08 -28.92 5.18
CA LEU A 41 39.89 -29.22 3.75
C LEU A 41 39.62 -30.71 3.48
N ASN A 42 40.14 -31.60 4.32
CA ASN A 42 39.98 -33.04 4.17
C ASN A 42 38.53 -33.50 4.42
N GLU A 43 37.71 -32.67 5.09
CA GLU A 43 36.31 -32.96 5.41
C GLU A 43 35.36 -32.33 4.38
N LEU A 44 35.87 -31.50 3.46
CA LEU A 44 35.04 -30.65 2.60
C LEU A 44 34.08 -31.46 1.72
N ASP A 45 34.59 -32.51 1.07
CA ASP A 45 33.79 -33.32 0.14
C ASP A 45 32.62 -34.03 0.85
N ASP A 46 32.82 -34.46 2.11
CA ASP A 46 31.76 -35.07 2.92
C ASP A 46 30.62 -34.07 3.19
N TYR A 47 30.96 -32.84 3.59
CA TYR A 47 29.97 -31.81 3.84
C TYR A 47 29.26 -31.35 2.56
N LEU A 48 29.96 -31.27 1.42
CA LEU A 48 29.32 -30.95 0.13
C LEU A 48 28.27 -32.01 -0.25
N ASN A 49 28.57 -33.29 -0.01
CA ASN A 49 27.62 -34.39 -0.23
C ASN A 49 26.39 -34.33 0.70
N GLU A 50 26.52 -33.73 1.89
CA GLU A 50 25.42 -33.46 2.80
C GLU A 50 24.62 -32.18 2.46
N GLY A 51 24.89 -31.55 1.31
CA GLY A 51 24.20 -30.34 0.84
C GLY A 51 24.69 -29.05 1.49
N TRP A 52 25.93 -29.00 1.98
CA TRP A 52 26.60 -27.75 2.30
C TRP A 52 27.21 -27.13 1.04
N GLU A 53 27.36 -25.82 1.06
CA GLU A 53 27.97 -25.02 -0.01
C GLU A 53 29.28 -24.40 0.48
N GLU A 54 30.32 -24.41 -0.37
CA GLU A 54 31.57 -23.73 -0.07
C GLU A 54 31.43 -22.21 -0.26
N VAL A 55 31.77 -21.44 0.79
CA VAL A 55 31.75 -19.98 0.76
C VAL A 55 33.13 -19.40 0.46
N SER A 56 34.17 -19.98 1.06
CA SER A 56 35.54 -19.52 0.87
C SER A 56 36.55 -20.59 1.28
N ARG A 57 37.68 -20.63 0.55
CA ARG A 57 38.79 -21.54 0.81
C ARG A 57 40.03 -20.83 1.34
N SER A 58 40.73 -21.46 2.26
CA SER A 58 42.10 -21.10 2.66
C SER A 58 43.04 -22.29 2.46
N LYS A 59 44.34 -22.13 2.75
CA LYS A 59 45.34 -23.20 2.55
C LYS A 59 45.03 -24.50 3.31
N TYR A 60 44.34 -24.43 4.45
CA TYR A 60 44.10 -25.59 5.32
C TYR A 60 42.64 -25.78 5.75
N LYS A 61 41.78 -24.78 5.54
CA LYS A 61 40.38 -24.79 5.96
C LYS A 61 39.45 -24.28 4.89
N ALA A 62 38.24 -24.83 4.86
CA ALA A 62 37.12 -24.29 4.10
C ALA A 62 36.10 -23.66 5.07
N LYS A 63 35.47 -22.59 4.62
CA LYS A 63 34.26 -22.04 5.24
C LYS A 63 33.07 -22.51 4.41
N ILE A 64 32.15 -23.21 5.04
CA ILE A 64 30.98 -23.79 4.40
C ILE A 64 29.70 -23.23 5.02
N GLN A 65 28.61 -23.28 4.25
CA GLN A 65 27.29 -22.86 4.69
C GLN A 65 26.20 -23.84 4.27
N LYS A 66 25.11 -23.90 5.05
CA LYS A 66 23.91 -24.68 4.68
C LYS A 66 22.66 -23.91 5.07
N LEU A 67 21.68 -23.85 4.18
CA LEU A 67 20.45 -23.09 4.42
C LEU A 67 19.72 -23.67 5.64
N LYS A 68 19.30 -22.80 6.57
CA LYS A 68 18.55 -23.24 7.76
C LYS A 68 17.15 -23.71 7.33
N PRO A 69 16.66 -24.85 7.85
CA PRO A 69 15.25 -25.22 7.71
C PRO A 69 14.33 -24.11 8.25
N ALA A 70 13.11 -24.02 7.71
CA ALA A 70 12.17 -22.95 8.03
C ALA A 70 11.89 -22.80 9.54
N GLY A 71 11.76 -23.92 10.27
CA GLY A 71 11.56 -23.95 11.73
C GLY A 71 12.70 -23.29 12.49
N VAL A 72 13.93 -23.81 12.31
CA VAL A 72 15.13 -23.28 13.00
C VAL A 72 15.38 -21.82 12.66
N LYS A 73 15.21 -21.43 11.38
CA LYS A 73 15.34 -20.04 10.96
C LYS A 73 14.33 -19.14 11.69
N PHE A 74 13.11 -19.62 11.91
CA PHE A 74 12.09 -18.84 12.61
C PHE A 74 12.38 -18.67 14.10
N GLU A 75 12.80 -19.73 14.78
CA GLU A 75 13.23 -19.65 16.18
C GLU A 75 14.39 -18.63 16.33
N ASP A 76 15.37 -18.69 15.43
CA ASP A 76 16.49 -17.73 15.38
C ASP A 76 16.03 -16.29 15.17
N ASP A 77 15.05 -16.08 14.29
CA ASP A 77 14.45 -14.78 14.03
C ASP A 77 13.70 -14.22 15.25
N ILE A 78 12.92 -15.06 15.95
CA ILE A 78 12.23 -14.68 17.19
C ILE A 78 13.25 -14.36 18.29
N TRP A 79 14.28 -15.19 18.44
CA TRP A 79 15.36 -14.94 19.39
C TRP A 79 16.05 -13.60 19.09
N CYS A 80 16.37 -13.33 17.82
CA CYS A 80 16.97 -12.07 17.38
C CYS A 80 16.04 -10.88 17.60
N MET A 81 14.72 -11.07 17.45
CA MET A 81 13.73 -10.04 17.75
C MET A 81 13.77 -9.66 19.24
N PHE A 82 13.77 -10.63 20.16
CA PHE A 82 13.90 -10.36 21.61
C PHE A 82 15.22 -9.67 21.96
N TYR A 83 16.33 -10.10 21.34
CA TYR A 83 17.61 -9.40 21.50
C TYR A 83 17.51 -7.93 21.07
N ASN A 84 16.88 -7.66 19.92
CA ASN A 84 16.68 -6.30 19.41
C ASN A 84 15.65 -5.49 20.21
N LEU A 85 14.71 -6.13 20.90
CA LEU A 85 13.79 -5.50 21.87
C LEU A 85 14.50 -5.02 23.14
N GLY A 86 15.76 -5.44 23.36
CA GLY A 86 16.58 -5.05 24.50
C GLY A 86 16.75 -6.13 25.56
N PHE A 87 16.25 -7.35 25.34
CA PHE A 87 16.45 -8.45 26.28
C PHE A 87 17.92 -8.89 26.27
N ARG A 88 18.49 -9.07 27.46
CA ARG A 88 19.90 -9.45 27.68
C ARG A 88 20.05 -10.70 28.52
N HIS A 89 18.99 -11.49 28.63
CA HIS A 89 19.01 -12.79 29.28
C HIS A 89 18.09 -13.72 28.48
N LEU A 90 18.70 -14.61 27.70
CA LEU A 90 18.03 -15.44 26.68
C LEU A 90 18.54 -16.88 26.77
N ASN A 91 17.77 -17.83 26.23
CA ASN A 91 18.27 -19.20 26.07
C ASN A 91 19.49 -19.24 25.14
N TYR A 92 20.50 -20.00 25.53
CA TYR A 92 21.78 -20.10 24.83
C TYR A 92 21.68 -20.93 23.55
N ASP A 93 20.91 -22.01 23.62
CA ASP A 93 20.63 -22.95 22.55
C ASP A 93 19.18 -23.44 22.62
N GLU A 94 18.81 -24.26 21.64
CA GLU A 94 17.54 -24.94 21.49
C GLU A 94 17.33 -26.10 22.49
N LYS A 95 18.31 -26.39 23.36
CA LYS A 95 18.29 -27.57 24.25
C LYS A 95 17.74 -27.27 25.64
N LEU A 96 17.13 -26.11 25.83
CA LEU A 96 16.53 -25.73 27.11
C LEU A 96 15.33 -26.62 27.42
N VAL A 97 15.52 -27.57 28.34
CA VAL A 97 14.45 -28.44 28.84
C VAL A 97 14.07 -28.04 30.26
N VAL A 98 12.77 -27.85 30.49
CA VAL A 98 12.20 -27.51 31.80
C VAL A 98 11.33 -28.65 32.29
N GLN A 99 11.64 -29.16 33.49
CA GLN A 99 10.72 -30.04 34.22
C GLN A 99 9.63 -29.19 34.86
N TRP A 100 8.38 -29.41 34.48
CA TRP A 100 7.23 -28.57 34.86
C TRP A 100 6.27 -29.25 35.84
N GLY A 101 6.37 -30.57 36.01
CA GLY A 101 5.56 -31.37 36.95
C GLY A 101 6.38 -32.13 37.99
N ASP A 102 5.69 -32.78 38.92
CA ASP A 102 6.31 -33.57 39.98
C ASP A 102 6.94 -34.87 39.43
N ASN A 103 6.48 -35.39 38.28
CA ASN A 103 7.10 -36.57 37.67
C ASN A 103 8.40 -36.17 36.92
N PRO A 104 9.47 -36.99 36.99
CA PRO A 104 10.72 -36.74 36.24
C PRO A 104 10.55 -36.66 34.71
N GLU A 105 9.47 -37.24 34.19
CA GLU A 105 9.11 -37.23 32.76
C GLU A 105 8.26 -36.03 32.34
N ASP A 106 7.75 -35.24 33.30
CA ASP A 106 7.00 -34.00 33.03
C ASP A 106 7.98 -32.89 32.60
N LYS A 107 8.61 -33.10 31.44
CA LYS A 107 9.62 -32.22 30.85
C LYS A 107 9.13 -31.68 29.52
N HIS A 108 9.54 -30.46 29.21
CA HIS A 108 9.27 -29.86 27.91
C HIS A 108 10.46 -29.03 27.44
N GLN A 109 10.81 -29.14 26.16
CA GLN A 109 11.79 -28.27 25.51
C GLN A 109 11.13 -26.92 25.20
N LEU A 110 11.83 -25.81 25.43
CA LEU A 110 11.34 -24.47 25.10
C LEU A 110 12.16 -23.86 23.97
N ASP A 111 11.51 -23.43 22.88
CA ASP A 111 12.21 -22.91 21.71
C ASP A 111 12.93 -21.59 22.00
N VAL A 112 12.19 -20.59 22.51
CA VAL A 112 12.75 -19.29 22.89
C VAL A 112 12.25 -18.86 24.26
N VAL A 113 13.21 -18.52 25.15
CA VAL A 113 12.94 -17.94 26.47
C VAL A 113 13.70 -16.63 26.62
N ALA A 114 12.98 -15.56 26.92
CA ALA A 114 13.54 -14.22 27.14
C ALA A 114 13.17 -13.68 28.52
N ILE A 115 14.18 -13.41 29.35
CA ILE A 115 14.02 -12.88 30.70
C ILE A 115 14.24 -11.37 30.67
N GLY A 116 13.17 -10.61 30.91
CA GLY A 116 13.21 -9.17 31.10
C GLY A 116 13.18 -8.75 32.57
N GLU A 117 13.16 -7.44 32.80
CA GLU A 117 13.04 -6.85 34.13
C GLU A 117 11.65 -7.08 34.72
N GLU A 118 10.59 -6.79 33.95
CA GLU A 118 9.19 -6.88 34.39
C GLU A 118 8.52 -8.21 34.01
N ALA A 119 9.00 -8.88 32.95
CA ALA A 119 8.34 -10.06 32.39
C ALA A 119 9.30 -11.08 31.77
N ILE A 120 8.84 -12.33 31.74
CA ILE A 120 9.45 -13.49 31.09
C ILE A 120 8.57 -13.89 29.92
N PHE A 121 9.18 -14.16 28.76
CA PHE A 121 8.49 -14.65 27.57
C PHE A 121 8.93 -16.06 27.27
N VAL A 122 7.96 -16.93 27.00
CA VAL A 122 8.15 -18.30 26.51
C VAL A 122 7.46 -18.38 25.16
N VAL A 123 8.20 -18.74 24.11
CA VAL A 123 7.69 -18.80 22.74
C VAL A 123 7.82 -20.21 22.20
N GLU A 124 6.71 -20.73 21.70
CA GLU A 124 6.64 -21.93 20.86
C GLU A 124 6.55 -21.49 19.39
N CYS A 125 7.35 -22.07 18.51
CA CYS A 125 7.49 -21.66 17.12
C CYS A 125 7.02 -22.74 16.14
N LYS A 126 6.17 -22.38 15.17
CA LYS A 126 5.82 -23.23 14.02
C LYS A 126 6.07 -22.49 12.72
N ALA A 127 6.81 -23.08 11.78
CA ALA A 127 7.06 -22.46 10.49
C ALA A 127 6.97 -23.47 9.33
N THR A 128 6.70 -22.94 8.15
CA THR A 128 6.79 -23.65 6.87
C THR A 128 7.41 -22.73 5.81
N GLU A 129 7.91 -23.31 4.72
CA GLU A 129 8.58 -22.54 3.66
C GLU A 129 7.60 -21.70 2.84
N ASN A 130 6.50 -22.31 2.42
CA ASN A 130 5.45 -21.70 1.61
C ASN A 130 4.16 -21.52 2.41
N ILE A 131 3.33 -20.56 2.00
CA ILE A 131 2.06 -20.28 2.68
C ILE A 131 1.19 -21.55 2.70
N LYS A 132 0.80 -21.99 3.89
CA LYS A 132 0.00 -23.21 4.12
C LYS A 132 -1.09 -22.98 5.15
N GLN A 133 -2.28 -23.52 4.91
CA GLN A 133 -3.35 -23.59 5.91
C GLN A 133 -3.11 -24.78 6.86
N ALA A 134 -3.30 -24.57 8.16
CA ALA A 134 -3.13 -25.62 9.17
C ALA A 134 -4.08 -25.42 10.37
N SER A 135 -4.24 -26.48 11.17
CA SER A 135 -4.80 -26.43 12.52
C SER A 135 -3.76 -26.95 13.51
N PHE A 136 -3.68 -26.28 14.67
CA PHE A 136 -2.68 -26.50 15.72
C PHE A 136 -3.30 -27.00 17.02
N LYS A 137 -4.47 -27.63 16.95
CA LYS A 137 -5.18 -28.13 18.13
C LYS A 137 -4.25 -28.90 19.07
N LYS A 138 -3.48 -29.85 18.52
CA LYS A 138 -2.56 -30.69 19.31
C LYS A 138 -1.49 -29.85 20.01
N ASP A 139 -0.81 -28.96 19.27
CA ASP A 139 0.23 -28.11 19.84
C ASP A 139 -0.32 -27.19 20.95
N ILE A 140 -1.52 -26.62 20.75
CA ILE A 140 -2.17 -25.74 21.73
C ILE A 140 -2.59 -26.52 22.99
N ASP A 141 -3.15 -27.72 22.80
CA ASP A 141 -3.52 -28.62 23.90
C ASP A 141 -2.28 -29.05 24.70
N ASP A 142 -1.17 -29.34 24.03
CA ASP A 142 0.11 -29.67 24.67
C ASP A 142 0.66 -28.47 25.47
N MET A 143 0.65 -27.25 24.89
CA MET A 143 1.02 -26.01 25.58
C MET A 143 0.22 -25.78 26.87
N ARG A 144 -1.09 -26.06 26.82
CA ARG A 144 -1.97 -25.90 27.97
C ARG A 144 -1.55 -26.79 29.15
N LEU A 145 -1.03 -27.99 28.88
CA LEU A 145 -0.63 -28.94 29.92
C LEU A 145 0.58 -28.44 30.71
N TYR A 146 1.64 -28.01 30.01
CA TYR A 146 2.91 -27.66 30.68
C TYR A 146 3.00 -26.20 31.15
N LYS A 147 2.19 -25.30 30.59
CA LYS A 147 2.28 -23.85 30.82
C LYS A 147 2.35 -23.46 32.29
N ASP A 148 1.39 -23.89 33.11
CA ASP A 148 1.30 -23.47 34.51
C ASP A 148 2.48 -23.97 35.36
N GLY A 149 2.99 -25.16 35.03
CA GLY A 149 4.19 -25.72 35.66
C GLY A 149 5.44 -24.93 35.29
N VAL A 150 5.65 -24.68 34.00
CA VAL A 150 6.76 -23.85 33.51
C VAL A 150 6.70 -22.43 34.09
N MET A 151 5.52 -21.83 34.20
CA MET A 151 5.34 -20.51 34.82
C MET A 151 5.86 -20.47 36.27
N LYS A 152 5.55 -21.48 37.07
CA LYS A 152 6.00 -21.58 38.47
C LYS A 152 7.51 -21.75 38.53
N VAL A 153 8.07 -22.64 37.70
CA VAL A 153 9.52 -22.88 37.61
C VAL A 153 10.28 -21.61 37.26
N LEU A 154 9.87 -20.90 36.20
CA LEU A 154 10.55 -19.69 35.77
C LEU A 154 10.45 -18.57 36.81
N ARG A 155 9.35 -18.47 37.56
CA ARG A 155 9.20 -17.54 38.69
C ARG A 155 10.11 -17.90 39.87
N GLN A 156 10.22 -19.18 40.20
CA GLN A 156 11.12 -19.66 41.25
C GLN A 156 12.59 -19.28 40.92
N ILE A 157 12.99 -19.38 39.65
CA ILE A 157 14.37 -19.12 39.21
C ILE A 157 14.66 -17.63 39.04
N TYR A 158 13.74 -16.88 38.42
CA TYR A 158 14.01 -15.51 37.93
C TYR A 158 13.24 -14.41 38.67
N GLY A 159 12.35 -14.76 39.59
CA GLY A 159 11.64 -13.85 40.49
C GLY A 159 10.11 -14.01 40.47
N GLU A 160 9.53 -14.22 41.65
CA GLU A 160 8.08 -14.45 41.85
C GLU A 160 7.17 -13.32 41.35
N ARG A 161 7.68 -12.08 41.34
CA ARG A 161 6.91 -10.90 40.90
C ARG A 161 6.86 -10.72 39.39
N LYS A 162 7.67 -11.46 38.62
CA LYS A 162 7.69 -11.32 37.16
C LYS A 162 6.46 -11.94 36.53
N LYS A 163 5.90 -11.23 35.55
CA LYS A 163 4.88 -11.81 34.67
C LYS A 163 5.52 -12.87 33.78
N VAL A 164 4.76 -13.91 33.44
CA VAL A 164 5.20 -14.91 32.46
C VAL A 164 4.16 -14.94 31.34
N LYS A 165 4.58 -14.66 30.11
CA LYS A 165 3.71 -14.61 28.93
C LYS A 165 4.10 -15.73 27.96
N PHE A 166 3.11 -16.53 27.59
CA PHE A 166 3.26 -17.57 26.59
C PHE A 166 2.83 -17.04 25.23
N ILE A 167 3.65 -17.30 24.23
CA ILE A 167 3.45 -16.87 22.85
C ILE A 167 3.46 -18.11 21.95
N PHE A 168 2.44 -18.24 21.11
CA PHE A 168 2.43 -19.22 20.03
C PHE A 168 2.75 -18.50 18.72
N ALA A 169 3.98 -18.62 18.26
CA ALA A 169 4.50 -17.94 17.10
C ALA A 169 4.37 -18.82 15.85
N THR A 170 3.83 -18.26 14.77
CA THR A 170 3.66 -18.98 13.50
C THR A 170 4.18 -18.18 12.32
N ARG A 171 4.84 -18.86 11.38
CA ARG A 171 5.31 -18.30 10.13
C ARG A 171 4.79 -19.06 8.92
N ASN A 172 4.29 -18.31 7.94
CA ASN A 172 3.70 -18.82 6.69
C ASN A 172 2.50 -19.75 6.91
N TYR A 173 1.90 -19.72 8.09
CA TYR A 173 0.63 -20.39 8.35
C TYR A 173 -0.53 -19.42 8.27
N THR A 174 -1.62 -19.89 7.65
CA THR A 174 -2.86 -19.14 7.51
C THR A 174 -3.93 -19.70 8.43
N PHE A 175 -4.64 -18.80 9.12
CA PHE A 175 -5.77 -19.11 9.99
C PHE A 175 -7.02 -18.49 9.38
N ALA A 176 -8.13 -19.23 9.39
CA ALA A 176 -9.43 -18.63 9.11
C ALA A 176 -9.84 -17.75 10.31
N GLU A 177 -10.37 -16.57 10.05
CA GLU A 177 -10.82 -15.66 11.10
C GLU A 177 -11.91 -16.30 11.96
N GLY A 178 -11.75 -16.25 13.29
CA GLY A 178 -12.69 -16.85 14.24
C GLY A 178 -12.63 -18.38 14.30
N CYS A 179 -11.55 -18.98 13.77
CA CYS A 179 -11.34 -20.43 13.87
C CYS A 179 -11.20 -20.89 15.32
N GLU A 180 -11.34 -22.20 15.52
CA GLU A 180 -11.32 -22.81 16.85
C GLU A 180 -9.95 -22.69 17.54
N ASP A 181 -8.85 -22.62 16.78
CA ASP A 181 -7.51 -22.47 17.36
C ASP A 181 -7.30 -21.05 17.93
N GLU A 182 -7.84 -20.01 17.30
CA GLU A 182 -7.81 -18.65 17.86
C GLU A 182 -8.55 -18.58 19.20
N LYS A 183 -9.71 -19.24 19.28
CA LYS A 183 -10.49 -19.31 20.54
C LYS A 183 -9.71 -20.05 21.62
N ARG A 184 -9.13 -21.21 21.30
CA ARG A 184 -8.30 -21.98 22.26
C ARG A 184 -7.13 -21.17 22.78
N LEU A 185 -6.41 -20.45 21.92
CA LEU A 185 -5.31 -19.58 22.33
C LEU A 185 -5.78 -18.48 23.30
N ALA A 186 -6.89 -17.81 22.96
CA ALA A 186 -7.48 -16.75 23.79
C ALA A 186 -7.94 -17.27 25.17
N GLU A 187 -8.69 -18.36 25.22
CA GLU A 187 -9.17 -19.01 26.45
C GLU A 187 -8.04 -19.40 27.38
N ASN A 188 -6.94 -19.91 26.81
CA ASN A 188 -5.76 -20.32 27.56
C ASN A 188 -4.78 -19.16 27.83
N LYS A 189 -5.11 -17.91 27.47
CA LYS A 189 -4.25 -16.72 27.63
C LYS A 189 -2.86 -16.92 26.99
N ILE A 190 -2.81 -17.56 25.82
CA ILE A 190 -1.62 -17.71 24.99
C ILE A 190 -1.72 -16.67 23.89
N PHE A 191 -0.69 -15.86 23.74
CA PHE A 191 -0.69 -14.79 22.75
C PHE A 191 -0.37 -15.35 21.36
N GLN A 192 -1.29 -15.19 20.41
CA GLN A 192 -1.07 -15.59 19.02
C GLN A 192 -0.12 -14.60 18.33
N PHE A 193 1.00 -15.10 17.82
CA PHE A 193 2.04 -14.28 17.22
C PHE A 193 2.25 -14.69 15.77
N THR A 194 1.50 -14.04 14.88
CA THR A 194 1.56 -14.31 13.44
C THR A 194 2.70 -13.52 12.79
N ASP A 195 2.93 -13.77 11.50
CA ASP A 195 3.83 -12.94 10.69
C ASP A 195 3.47 -11.44 10.74
N ASN A 196 2.17 -11.09 10.76
CA ASN A 196 1.74 -9.69 10.92
C ASN A 196 2.29 -9.09 12.22
N THR A 197 2.24 -9.87 13.32
CA THR A 197 2.78 -9.44 14.61
C THR A 197 4.30 -9.31 14.58
N TYR A 198 4.99 -10.27 13.95
CA TYR A 198 6.44 -10.21 13.77
C TYR A 198 6.88 -8.96 13.01
N ASP A 199 6.23 -8.66 11.88
CA ASP A 199 6.55 -7.51 11.03
C ASP A 199 6.26 -6.19 11.76
N TYR A 200 5.16 -6.13 12.51
CA TYR A 200 4.83 -4.96 13.34
C TYR A 200 5.88 -4.72 14.42
N VAL A 201 6.24 -5.75 15.19
CA VAL A 201 7.24 -5.64 16.26
C VAL A 201 8.60 -5.23 15.68
N ASN A 202 9.00 -5.77 14.54
CA ASN A 202 10.22 -5.33 13.86
C ASN A 202 10.17 -3.90 13.35
N SER A 203 9.00 -3.43 12.91
CA SER A 203 8.78 -2.03 12.55
C SER A 203 8.88 -1.09 13.75
N LEU A 204 8.36 -1.53 14.91
CA LEU A 204 8.55 -0.84 16.19
C LEU A 204 10.03 -0.80 16.59
N ILE A 205 10.76 -1.91 16.52
CA ILE A 205 12.20 -1.98 16.83
C ILE A 205 12.97 -0.96 15.98
N LYS A 206 12.68 -0.88 14.68
CA LYS A 206 13.33 0.08 13.76
C LYS A 206 13.00 1.54 14.12
N SER A 207 11.76 1.82 14.51
CA SER A 207 11.23 3.17 14.70
C SER A 207 11.48 3.75 16.10
N TYR A 208 11.34 2.91 17.13
CA TYR A 208 11.44 3.27 18.55
C TYR A 208 12.84 2.99 19.14
N ARG A 209 13.63 2.12 18.51
CA ARG A 209 15.00 1.77 18.94
C ARG A 209 15.02 1.33 20.40
N SER A 210 15.87 1.93 21.25
CA SER A 210 16.03 1.58 22.66
C SER A 210 14.77 1.79 23.51
N THR A 211 13.74 2.43 22.97
CA THR A 211 12.48 2.75 23.67
C THR A 211 11.32 1.82 23.28
N VAL A 212 11.59 0.86 22.40
CA VAL A 212 10.57 -0.08 21.87
C VAL A 212 9.87 -0.89 22.95
N ILE A 213 10.56 -1.14 24.07
CA ILE A 213 10.05 -2.00 25.15
C ILE A 213 8.72 -1.51 25.73
N TYR A 214 8.49 -0.19 25.79
CA TYR A 214 7.23 0.39 26.29
C TYR A 214 6.04 0.02 25.39
N GLN A 215 6.21 0.13 24.07
CA GLN A 215 5.17 -0.28 23.10
C GLN A 215 4.99 -1.79 23.09
N PHE A 216 6.09 -2.54 23.17
CA PHE A 216 6.03 -4.00 23.20
C PHE A 216 5.29 -4.53 24.44
N TYR A 217 5.55 -3.99 25.64
CA TYR A 217 4.79 -4.34 26.84
C TYR A 217 3.34 -3.87 26.79
N GLY A 218 3.07 -2.69 26.24
CA GLY A 218 1.71 -2.24 25.95
C GLY A 218 0.93 -3.21 25.06
N LEU A 219 1.59 -3.81 24.06
CA LEU A 219 1.01 -4.84 23.19
C LEU A 219 0.79 -6.17 23.93
N MET A 220 1.79 -6.64 24.68
CA MET A 220 1.77 -7.96 25.32
C MET A 220 0.86 -8.04 26.56
N PHE A 221 0.72 -6.93 27.29
CA PHE A 221 0.04 -6.87 28.59
C PHE A 221 -1.09 -5.84 28.61
N ARG A 222 -1.72 -5.58 27.46
CA ARG A 222 -2.79 -4.59 27.31
C ARG A 222 -3.82 -4.70 28.44
N HIS A 223 -4.08 -3.58 29.11
CA HIS A 223 -5.01 -3.43 30.23
C HIS A 223 -4.70 -4.28 31.48
N GLU A 224 -3.59 -5.00 31.50
CA GLU A 224 -3.14 -5.69 32.69
C GLU A 224 -2.45 -4.71 33.64
N ARG A 225 -2.66 -4.91 34.95
CA ARG A 225 -1.99 -4.13 35.99
C ARG A 225 -0.48 -4.38 35.95
N ILE A 226 0.29 -3.30 36.04
CA ILE A 226 1.75 -3.36 36.24
C ILE A 226 1.99 -3.80 37.68
N ASN A 227 1.35 -3.11 38.63
CA ASN A 227 1.30 -3.46 40.04
C ASN A 227 -0.01 -2.96 40.68
N SER A 228 -0.13 -3.13 42.00
CA SER A 228 -1.30 -2.68 42.79
C SER A 228 -1.31 -1.18 43.10
N ASP A 229 -0.21 -0.48 42.85
CA ASP A 229 -0.06 0.92 43.22
C ASP A 229 -0.97 1.80 42.33
N LYS A 230 -1.39 2.93 42.89
CA LYS A 230 -2.15 3.94 42.16
C LYS A 230 -1.30 5.20 42.04
N ILE A 231 -1.27 5.78 40.84
CA ILE A 231 -0.57 7.03 40.56
C ILE A 231 -1.55 8.17 40.89
N ARG A 232 -1.21 9.03 41.85
CA ARG A 232 -2.08 10.14 42.27
C ARG A 232 -1.42 11.47 41.95
N ILE A 233 -2.05 12.28 41.09
CA ILE A 233 -1.47 13.50 40.51
C ILE A 233 -2.43 14.68 40.70
N PRO A 234 -1.97 15.87 41.11
CA PRO A 234 -2.79 17.09 41.07
C PRO A 234 -3.25 17.40 39.64
N ALA A 235 -4.53 17.74 39.47
CA ALA A 235 -5.09 18.04 38.16
C ALA A 235 -6.20 19.11 38.23
N LEU A 236 -6.37 19.83 37.12
CA LEU A 236 -7.52 20.69 36.88
C LEU A 236 -8.50 19.98 35.95
N LYS A 237 -9.74 19.78 36.40
CA LYS A 237 -10.83 19.24 35.60
C LYS A 237 -11.57 20.37 34.89
N GLY A 238 -11.79 20.23 33.60
CA GLY A 238 -12.57 21.16 32.76
C GLY A 238 -13.41 20.45 31.71
N THR A 239 -14.12 21.23 30.90
CA THR A 239 -14.94 20.75 29.78
C THR A 239 -14.62 21.51 28.50
N MET A 240 -14.34 20.80 27.40
CA MET A 240 -14.02 21.38 26.09
C MET A 240 -14.64 20.52 24.97
N GLY A 241 -15.31 21.13 24.00
CA GLY A 241 -15.93 20.41 22.88
C GLY A 241 -16.98 19.37 23.29
N GLY A 242 -17.66 19.56 24.43
CA GLY A 242 -18.60 18.57 24.99
C GLY A 242 -17.94 17.43 25.79
N HIS A 243 -16.61 17.39 25.88
CA HIS A 243 -15.86 16.34 26.58
C HIS A 243 -15.24 16.85 27.88
N THR A 244 -15.15 15.95 28.88
CA THR A 244 -14.39 16.21 30.10
C THR A 244 -12.91 15.99 29.83
N TYR A 245 -12.06 16.90 30.32
CA TYR A 245 -10.61 16.76 30.25
C TYR A 245 -9.95 17.17 31.57
N TYR A 246 -8.71 16.73 31.73
CA TYR A 246 -7.85 17.04 32.87
C TYR A 246 -6.55 17.67 32.38
N MET A 247 -6.14 18.77 33.01
CA MET A 247 -4.79 19.32 32.86
C MET A 247 -3.94 18.86 34.03
N LEU A 248 -2.81 18.24 33.75
CA LEU A 248 -1.90 17.71 34.76
C LEU A 248 -0.44 17.82 34.31
N SER A 249 0.48 17.66 35.25
CA SER A 249 1.92 17.50 34.96
C SER A 249 2.38 16.15 35.50
N ILE A 250 3.10 15.40 34.67
CA ILE A 250 3.50 14.02 34.97
C ILE A 250 4.94 13.76 34.51
N GLU A 251 5.65 12.89 35.21
CA GLU A 251 6.97 12.43 34.79
C GLU A 251 6.87 11.61 33.49
N PRO A 252 7.74 11.86 32.50
CA PRO A 252 7.78 11.08 31.27
C PRO A 252 7.90 9.57 31.50
N ALA A 253 8.68 9.13 32.49
CA ALA A 253 8.83 7.71 32.82
C ALA A 253 7.49 7.06 33.21
N THR A 254 6.67 7.75 34.01
CA THR A 254 5.34 7.30 34.40
C THR A 254 4.43 7.21 33.17
N LEU A 255 4.41 8.25 32.33
CA LEU A 255 3.59 8.26 31.11
C LEU A 255 4.04 7.20 30.09
N LEU A 256 5.34 6.95 29.95
CA LEU A 256 5.89 5.93 29.04
C LEU A 256 5.44 4.51 29.43
N LYS A 257 5.26 4.22 30.71
CA LYS A 257 4.84 2.90 31.20
C LYS A 257 3.35 2.63 30.97
N ILE A 258 2.49 3.61 31.24
CA ILE A 258 1.02 3.48 31.10
C ILE A 258 0.53 3.83 29.69
N GLY A 259 1.34 4.60 28.95
CA GLY A 259 1.03 5.17 27.65
C GLY A 259 1.16 4.17 26.51
N PHE A 260 0.34 4.36 25.49
CA PHE A 260 0.39 3.58 24.25
C PHE A 260 0.10 4.47 23.05
N VAL A 261 0.67 4.12 21.90
CA VAL A 261 0.51 4.85 20.64
C VAL A 261 -0.26 3.93 19.72
N LEU A 262 -1.45 4.38 19.31
CA LEU A 262 -2.32 3.62 18.42
C LEU A 262 -1.83 3.73 16.97
N HIS A 263 -0.78 2.96 16.65
CA HIS A 263 -0.26 2.87 15.29
C HIS A 263 -1.22 2.14 14.38
N ARG A 264 -1.30 2.63 13.15
CA ARG A 264 -2.12 2.01 12.12
C ARG A 264 -1.43 0.85 11.43
N THR A 265 -1.51 -0.31 12.08
CA THR A 265 -0.92 -1.57 11.60
C THR A 265 -1.94 -2.70 11.67
N ARG A 266 -1.73 -3.73 10.86
CA ARG A 266 -2.62 -4.91 10.76
C ARG A 266 -2.96 -5.54 12.12
N VAL A 267 -1.96 -5.61 13.00
CA VAL A 267 -2.08 -6.17 14.36
C VAL A 267 -3.07 -5.40 15.21
N ASN A 268 -3.01 -4.07 15.19
CA ASN A 268 -3.91 -3.26 16.02
C ASN A 268 -5.33 -3.20 15.45
N THR A 269 -5.49 -3.35 14.13
CA THR A 269 -6.81 -3.38 13.49
C THR A 269 -7.62 -4.63 13.80
N GLN A 270 -6.98 -5.75 14.16
CA GLN A 270 -7.66 -6.94 14.68
C GLN A 270 -8.18 -6.73 16.12
N ILE A 271 -7.62 -5.78 16.86
CA ILE A 271 -7.98 -5.50 18.27
C ILE A 271 -9.06 -4.39 18.36
N THR A 272 -9.98 -4.34 17.37
CA THR A 272 -11.22 -3.54 17.33
C THR A 272 -11.11 -2.03 17.60
N MET A 273 -9.91 -1.45 17.62
CA MET A 273 -9.72 0.00 17.82
C MET A 273 -9.29 0.68 16.51
N PRO A 274 -9.98 1.74 16.07
CA PRO A 274 -9.50 2.61 15.01
C PRO A 274 -8.14 3.18 15.41
N THR A 275 -7.14 2.91 14.58
CA THR A 275 -5.76 3.35 14.80
C THR A 275 -5.43 4.44 13.79
N TYR A 276 -4.75 5.48 14.24
CA TYR A 276 -4.66 6.74 13.48
C TYR A 276 -3.27 7.38 13.47
N GLN A 277 -2.31 6.90 14.26
CA GLN A 277 -1.00 7.54 14.37
C GLN A 277 0.10 6.88 13.53
N ARG A 278 1.08 7.72 13.14
CA ARG A 278 2.33 7.32 12.48
C ARG A 278 3.35 6.73 13.46
N LEU A 279 4.21 5.86 12.98
CA LEU A 279 5.40 5.41 13.70
C LEU A 279 6.34 6.58 14.02
N LEU A 280 7.18 6.40 15.04
CA LEU A 280 8.20 7.38 15.38
C LEU A 280 9.28 7.47 14.32
N VAL A 281 9.91 8.65 14.23
CA VAL A 281 11.04 8.88 13.33
C VAL A 281 12.32 8.85 14.19
N PRO A 282 13.21 7.86 14.02
CA PRO A 282 14.36 7.68 14.91
C PRO A 282 15.28 8.90 15.01
N SER A 283 15.54 9.58 13.89
CA SER A 283 16.38 10.78 13.86
C SER A 283 15.79 11.91 14.71
N ARG A 284 14.47 12.05 14.73
CA ARG A 284 13.76 13.04 15.55
C ARG A 284 13.90 12.75 17.05
N LEU A 285 13.85 11.48 17.45
CA LEU A 285 14.04 11.09 18.86
C LEU A 285 15.45 11.44 19.35
N LYS A 286 16.47 11.14 18.54
CA LYS A 286 17.86 11.51 18.85
C LYS A 286 18.01 13.03 18.96
N GLY A 287 17.46 13.79 18.02
CA GLY A 287 17.51 15.25 18.05
C GLY A 287 16.80 15.86 19.25
N ILE A 288 15.63 15.33 19.63
CA ILE A 288 14.89 15.77 20.83
C ILE A 288 15.71 15.46 22.10
N ARG A 289 16.26 14.26 22.22
CA ARG A 289 17.10 13.89 23.37
C ARG A 289 18.30 14.83 23.50
N GLU A 290 19.01 15.10 22.40
CA GLU A 290 20.15 16.03 22.41
C GLU A 290 19.74 17.46 22.76
N PHE A 291 18.57 17.92 22.30
CA PHE A 291 18.03 19.22 22.66
C PHE A 291 17.76 19.33 24.17
N ILE A 292 17.14 18.31 24.77
CA ILE A 292 16.86 18.27 26.22
C ILE A 292 18.17 18.15 27.02
N ASP A 293 19.00 17.15 26.70
CA ASP A 293 20.15 16.77 27.54
C ASP A 293 21.34 17.74 27.41
N LYS A 294 21.58 18.31 26.22
CA LYS A 294 22.80 19.09 25.92
C LYS A 294 22.55 20.59 25.78
N LYS A 295 21.36 20.99 25.31
CA LYS A 295 21.03 22.39 25.05
C LYS A 295 20.15 23.01 26.14
N ASN A 296 19.88 22.28 27.23
CA ASN A 296 18.91 22.66 28.26
C ASN A 296 17.54 23.08 27.67
N GLY A 297 17.18 22.48 26.54
CA GLY A 297 15.93 22.77 25.84
C GLY A 297 14.74 22.13 26.55
N TYR A 298 13.56 22.76 26.44
CA TYR A 298 12.32 22.26 27.01
C TYR A 298 11.15 22.47 26.05
N PHE A 299 10.07 21.69 26.24
CA PHE A 299 8.85 21.77 25.43
C PHE A 299 7.68 22.26 26.30
N PRO A 300 7.22 23.50 26.14
CA PRO A 300 6.09 24.02 26.93
C PRO A 300 4.72 23.51 26.44
N ASN A 301 4.66 22.96 25.22
CA ASN A 301 3.42 22.49 24.62
C ASN A 301 2.94 21.19 25.28
N SER A 302 1.65 21.13 25.56
CA SER A 302 1.03 19.96 26.20
C SER A 302 1.11 18.71 25.30
N VAL A 303 1.24 17.55 25.93
CA VAL A 303 0.96 16.25 25.31
C VAL A 303 -0.54 16.00 25.44
N ILE A 304 -1.17 15.53 24.37
CA ILE A 304 -2.60 15.22 24.39
C ILE A 304 -2.75 13.72 24.52
N ILE A 305 -3.51 13.26 25.51
CA ILE A 305 -3.80 11.85 25.73
C ILE A 305 -5.30 11.62 25.93
N ASN A 306 -5.73 10.38 25.76
CA ASN A 306 -7.03 9.90 26.20
C ASN A 306 -6.86 8.70 27.13
N PHE A 307 -7.46 8.74 28.30
CA PHE A 307 -7.58 7.57 29.15
C PHE A 307 -8.67 6.65 28.62
N ASP A 308 -8.31 5.40 28.37
CA ASP A 308 -9.26 4.38 27.96
C ASP A 308 -10.11 3.94 29.16
N ASN A 309 -11.43 4.06 29.02
CA ASN A 309 -12.40 3.75 30.06
C ASN A 309 -13.23 2.48 29.78
N SER A 310 -12.87 1.74 28.71
CA SER A 310 -13.52 0.49 28.30
C SER A 310 -13.49 -0.56 29.43
N GLU A 311 -12.34 -0.70 30.09
CA GLU A 311 -12.15 -1.60 31.21
C GLU A 311 -12.50 -0.93 32.54
N ARG A 312 -13.60 -1.36 33.18
CA ARG A 312 -14.05 -0.81 34.47
C ARG A 312 -12.95 -0.78 35.54
N LYS A 313 -12.12 -1.83 35.59
CA LYS A 313 -10.99 -1.96 36.53
C LYS A 313 -9.89 -0.91 36.34
N ASN A 314 -9.82 -0.25 35.18
CA ASN A 314 -8.77 0.69 34.81
C ASN A 314 -9.28 2.14 34.66
N ARG A 315 -10.51 2.42 35.09
CA ARG A 315 -11.05 3.79 35.08
C ARG A 315 -10.28 4.69 36.06
N ILE A 316 -10.01 5.89 35.59
CA ILE A 316 -9.46 6.98 36.41
C ILE A 316 -10.52 7.50 37.38
N GLN A 317 -10.07 8.08 38.49
CA GLN A 317 -10.93 8.67 39.51
C GLN A 317 -10.44 10.08 39.81
N PHE A 318 -11.36 11.03 39.91
CA PHE A 318 -11.05 12.42 40.24
C PHE A 318 -11.67 12.81 41.57
N ASP A 319 -10.82 13.16 42.52
CA ASP A 319 -11.22 13.60 43.86
C ASP A 319 -11.05 15.11 43.96
N LEU A 320 -12.11 15.83 44.36
CA LEU A 320 -12.04 17.29 44.57
C LEU A 320 -11.06 17.61 45.70
N ALA A 321 -10.20 18.60 45.48
CA ALA A 321 -9.31 19.11 46.51
C ALA A 321 -10.04 20.10 47.42
N SER A 322 -9.68 20.10 48.70
CA SER A 322 -10.13 21.11 49.65
C SER A 322 -9.61 22.49 49.23
N GLY A 323 -10.48 23.51 49.19
CA GLY A 323 -10.11 24.89 48.87
C GLY A 323 -10.25 25.31 47.40
N GLY A 324 -10.92 24.52 46.55
CA GLY A 324 -11.32 24.96 45.20
C GLY A 324 -12.40 26.05 45.25
N SER A 325 -12.35 27.00 44.33
CA SER A 325 -13.40 28.02 44.14
C SER A 325 -14.48 27.52 43.18
N ASP A 326 -15.75 27.87 43.46
CA ASP A 326 -16.88 27.63 42.57
C ASP A 326 -17.12 28.76 41.56
N ASP A 327 -16.29 29.81 41.58
CA ASP A 327 -16.40 30.97 40.68
C ASP A 327 -16.10 30.61 39.22
N THR A 328 -15.46 29.45 38.99
CA THR A 328 -15.19 28.94 37.64
C THR A 328 -15.73 27.53 37.46
N ARG A 329 -15.97 27.15 36.20
CA ARG A 329 -16.31 25.77 35.83
C ARG A 329 -15.15 24.79 35.99
N THR A 330 -13.92 25.31 36.17
CA THR A 330 -12.73 24.51 36.41
C THR A 330 -12.70 24.02 37.84
N LYS A 331 -12.46 22.73 38.05
CA LYS A 331 -12.38 22.13 39.39
C LYS A 331 -10.97 21.64 39.69
N LEU A 332 -10.43 22.06 40.83
CA LEU A 332 -9.14 21.59 41.33
C LEU A 332 -9.31 20.25 42.07
N GLY A 333 -8.41 19.30 41.82
CA GLY A 333 -8.46 18.00 42.48
C GLY A 333 -7.25 17.13 42.26
N TYR A 334 -7.38 15.87 42.64
CA TYR A 334 -6.39 14.82 42.44
C TYR A 334 -6.95 13.77 41.49
N LEU A 335 -6.22 13.50 40.42
CA LEU A 335 -6.50 12.40 39.51
C LEU A 335 -5.75 11.15 39.97
N THR A 336 -6.51 10.11 40.28
CA THR A 336 -6.01 8.79 40.66
C THR A 336 -6.05 7.88 39.43
N ILE A 337 -4.87 7.49 38.94
CA ILE A 337 -4.66 6.70 37.73
C ILE A 337 -4.20 5.28 38.12
N PRO A 338 -4.89 4.24 37.66
CA PRO A 338 -4.42 2.85 37.70
C PRO A 338 -3.01 2.65 37.14
N ASN A 339 -2.13 1.93 37.85
CA ASN A 339 -0.86 1.51 37.26
C ASN A 339 -1.05 0.27 36.37
N ALA A 340 -1.39 0.48 35.10
CA ALA A 340 -1.67 -0.58 34.12
C ALA A 340 -1.10 -0.22 32.75
N TYR A 341 -0.76 -1.25 31.95
CA TYR A 341 -0.28 -1.04 30.59
C TYR A 341 -1.42 -0.63 29.65
N CYS A 342 -1.11 0.25 28.69
CA CYS A 342 -2.00 0.59 27.57
C CYS A 342 -3.35 1.17 28.04
N ILE A 343 -3.33 2.08 29.01
CA ILE A 343 -4.52 2.80 29.50
C ILE A 343 -4.55 4.27 29.10
N ALA A 344 -3.43 4.83 28.63
CA ALA A 344 -3.34 6.22 28.19
C ALA A 344 -2.92 6.27 26.70
N TYR A 345 -3.87 6.52 25.81
CA TYR A 345 -3.60 6.66 24.39
C TYR A 345 -3.04 8.04 24.09
N ILE A 346 -1.82 8.11 23.57
CA ILE A 346 -1.19 9.36 23.18
C ILE A 346 -1.80 9.81 21.85
N ILE A 347 -2.41 11.00 21.79
CA ILE A 347 -3.06 11.58 20.60
C ILE A 347 -2.16 12.62 19.91
N ASP A 348 -1.39 13.38 20.68
CA ASP A 348 -0.33 14.25 20.17
C ASP A 348 0.88 14.26 21.11
N GLY A 349 2.06 14.49 20.55
CA GLY A 349 3.29 14.63 21.32
C GLY A 349 4.10 13.35 21.49
N GLN A 350 3.78 12.29 20.73
CA GLN A 350 4.49 11.00 20.79
C GLN A 350 6.01 11.15 20.71
N HIS A 351 6.56 11.93 19.77
CA HIS A 351 8.03 12.11 19.64
C HIS A 351 8.62 12.83 20.85
N ARG A 352 7.85 13.71 21.50
CA ARG A 352 8.30 14.42 22.71
C ARG A 352 8.41 13.44 23.87
N VAL A 353 7.34 12.68 24.16
CA VAL A 353 7.31 11.69 25.25
C VAL A 353 8.42 10.64 25.08
N TYR A 354 8.52 10.05 23.88
CA TYR A 354 9.55 9.03 23.61
C TYR A 354 10.97 9.60 23.51
N GLY A 355 11.14 10.89 23.25
CA GLY A 355 12.44 11.57 23.32
C GLY A 355 13.03 11.57 24.73
N TYR A 356 12.19 11.58 25.77
CA TYR A 356 12.62 11.50 27.17
C TYR A 356 13.09 10.10 27.58
N ALA A 357 12.68 9.02 26.93
CA ALA A 357 12.97 7.66 27.40
C ALA A 357 14.47 7.34 27.56
N GLY A 358 15.34 8.01 26.79
CA GLY A 358 16.80 7.93 26.96
C GLY A 358 17.44 9.11 27.70
N SER A 359 16.67 10.13 28.08
CA SER A 359 17.15 11.32 28.76
C SER A 359 17.39 11.06 30.25
N LYS A 360 18.35 11.77 30.84
CA LYS A 360 18.57 11.80 32.29
C LYS A 360 17.44 12.49 33.06
N TYR A 361 16.57 13.23 32.37
CA TYR A 361 15.45 13.98 32.95
C TYR A 361 14.11 13.22 32.95
N LYS A 362 14.10 11.95 32.52
CA LYS A 362 12.86 11.17 32.36
C LYS A 362 12.07 10.98 33.66
N ASP A 363 12.77 10.96 34.79
CA ASP A 363 12.23 10.72 36.13
C ASP A 363 12.14 12.01 36.97
N THR A 364 12.79 13.10 36.54
CA THR A 364 12.94 14.33 37.34
C THR A 364 12.17 15.53 36.78
N ASN A 365 11.94 15.58 35.46
CA ASN A 365 11.10 16.60 34.86
C ASN A 365 9.64 16.14 34.84
N THR A 366 8.73 17.10 34.96
CA THR A 366 7.32 16.90 34.64
C THR A 366 6.97 17.59 33.32
N ILE A 367 6.14 16.95 32.51
CA ILE A 367 5.63 17.54 31.25
C ILE A 367 4.14 17.86 31.36
N PRO A 368 3.67 18.97 30.73
CA PRO A 368 2.26 19.32 30.72
C PRO A 368 1.46 18.33 29.85
N VAL A 369 0.30 17.90 30.35
CA VAL A 369 -0.59 16.94 29.69
C VAL A 369 -2.03 17.45 29.74
N VAL A 370 -2.71 17.36 28.60
CA VAL A 370 -4.18 17.47 28.49
C VAL A 370 -4.71 16.05 28.25
N ALA A 371 -5.46 15.54 29.22
CA ALA A 371 -5.96 14.16 29.23
C ALA A 371 -7.49 14.13 29.15
N PHE A 372 -8.02 13.53 28.10
CA PHE A 372 -9.45 13.22 27.99
C PHE A 372 -9.79 11.90 28.70
N ASP A 373 -11.06 11.71 29.02
CA ASP A 373 -11.59 10.50 29.65
C ASP A 373 -12.63 9.85 28.75
N GLY A 374 -12.27 8.71 28.15
CA GLY A 374 -13.19 7.94 27.33
C GLY A 374 -13.59 8.60 26.01
N LEU A 375 -12.67 9.32 25.37
CA LEU A 375 -12.94 9.94 24.07
C LEU A 375 -13.19 8.86 23.00
N PRO A 376 -14.27 8.95 22.20
CA PRO A 376 -14.52 8.03 21.09
C PRO A 376 -13.37 8.02 20.08
N SER A 377 -13.12 6.87 19.44
CA SER A 377 -11.97 6.69 18.56
C SER A 377 -12.01 7.55 17.29
N ASP A 378 -13.20 7.86 16.77
CA ASP A 378 -13.40 8.78 15.65
C ASP A 378 -13.04 10.22 16.03
N GLU A 379 -13.42 10.68 17.22
CA GLU A 379 -13.01 11.98 17.76
C GLU A 379 -11.50 12.05 18.01
N GLN A 380 -10.88 10.96 18.50
CA GLN A 380 -9.43 10.91 18.66
C GLN A 380 -8.70 11.06 17.31
N LEU A 381 -9.23 10.41 16.25
CA LEU A 381 -8.71 10.51 14.88
C LEU A 381 -8.88 11.93 14.33
N ARG A 382 -10.04 12.58 14.54
CA ARG A 382 -10.27 13.98 14.14
C ARG A 382 -9.26 14.91 14.77
N ILE A 383 -9.08 14.84 16.10
CA ILE A 383 -8.07 15.63 16.83
C ILE A 383 -6.68 15.41 16.25
N PHE A 384 -6.30 14.15 15.98
CA PHE A 384 -5.00 13.83 15.38
C PHE A 384 -4.82 14.47 13.99
N MET A 385 -5.85 14.39 13.13
CA MET A 385 -5.81 14.95 11.80
C MET A 385 -5.72 16.47 11.82
N ASP A 386 -6.57 17.14 12.60
CA ASP A 386 -6.64 18.60 12.68
C ASP A 386 -5.30 19.21 13.15
N ILE A 387 -4.66 18.56 14.13
CA ILE A 387 -3.35 18.98 14.65
C ILE A 387 -2.24 18.81 13.59
N ASN A 388 -2.25 17.71 12.85
CA ASN A 388 -1.17 17.41 11.89
C ASN A 388 -1.36 18.11 10.54
N GLU A 389 -2.59 18.37 10.10
CA GLU A 389 -2.89 19.07 8.85
C GLU A 389 -2.21 20.45 8.79
N HIS A 390 -2.18 21.16 9.91
CA HIS A 390 -1.58 22.49 10.03
C HIS A 390 -0.07 22.50 10.38
N GLN A 391 0.53 21.36 10.72
CA GLN A 391 1.94 21.28 11.14
C GLN A 391 2.84 20.44 10.21
N LYS A 392 2.38 19.26 9.78
CA LYS A 392 3.05 18.39 8.81
C LYS A 392 2.06 17.38 8.23
N ALA A 393 1.71 17.55 6.94
CA ALA A 393 0.72 16.75 6.25
C ALA A 393 0.93 15.22 6.39
N VAL A 394 -0.18 14.52 6.59
CA VAL A 394 -0.28 13.05 6.61
C VAL A 394 0.07 12.49 5.22
N SER A 395 0.76 11.35 5.14
CA SER A 395 1.16 10.75 3.86
C SER A 395 -0.07 10.38 2.99
N PRO A 396 0.03 10.42 1.64
CA PRO A 396 -1.08 10.05 0.77
C PRO A 396 -1.59 8.62 1.02
N SER A 397 -0.70 7.67 1.31
CA SER A 397 -1.08 6.28 1.62
C SER A 397 -1.89 6.19 2.91
N LEU A 398 -1.46 6.89 3.98
CA LEU A 398 -2.19 6.90 5.25
C LEU A 398 -3.54 7.61 5.11
N ARG A 399 -3.63 8.70 4.35
CA ARG A 399 -4.91 9.37 4.02
C ARG A 399 -5.87 8.43 3.30
N LEU A 400 -5.39 7.71 2.30
CA LEU A 400 -6.22 6.83 1.50
C LEU A 400 -6.72 5.64 2.33
N ASP A 401 -5.87 5.11 3.19
CA ASP A 401 -6.23 4.12 4.20
C ASP A 401 -7.29 4.71 5.17
N LEU A 402 -7.22 6.01 5.54
CA LEU A 402 -8.14 6.68 6.49
C LEU A 402 -9.52 6.93 5.89
N ASN A 403 -9.69 6.80 4.58
CA ASN A 403 -10.98 7.07 3.92
C ASN A 403 -12.13 6.21 4.45
N GLU A 404 -11.87 4.96 4.87
CA GLU A 404 -12.88 4.12 5.52
C GLU A 404 -13.43 4.82 6.77
N ASP A 405 -12.57 5.09 7.75
CA ASP A 405 -12.95 5.69 9.04
C ASP A 405 -13.57 7.09 8.86
N LEU A 406 -13.11 7.86 7.88
CA LEU A 406 -13.56 9.24 7.66
C LEU A 406 -14.88 9.36 6.91
N ASN A 407 -15.15 8.47 5.96
CA ASN A 407 -16.24 8.67 5.01
C ASN A 407 -17.32 7.58 5.03
N TRP A 408 -17.21 6.58 5.92
CA TRP A 408 -18.19 5.47 5.99
C TRP A 408 -19.63 5.98 6.22
N GLU A 409 -19.79 6.90 7.18
CA GLU A 409 -21.08 7.52 7.53
C GLU A 409 -21.32 8.85 6.79
N SER A 410 -20.60 9.11 5.68
CA SER A 410 -20.74 10.37 4.95
C SER A 410 -22.12 10.49 4.30
N PRO A 411 -22.78 11.66 4.35
CA PRO A 411 -24.03 11.87 3.61
C PRO A 411 -23.82 11.79 2.09
N HIS A 412 -22.61 12.04 1.59
CA HIS A 412 -22.30 12.05 0.17
C HIS A 412 -21.95 10.65 -0.36
N LEU A 413 -22.56 10.26 -1.49
CA LEU A 413 -22.36 8.92 -2.09
C LEU A 413 -20.93 8.71 -2.59
N ASP A 414 -20.36 9.71 -3.28
CA ASP A 414 -18.97 9.66 -3.77
C ASP A 414 -17.95 9.47 -2.63
N SER A 415 -18.17 10.13 -1.49
CA SER A 415 -17.38 9.93 -0.27
C SER A 415 -17.55 8.54 0.33
N ARG A 416 -18.78 8.02 0.40
CA ARG A 416 -19.04 6.64 0.85
C ARG A 416 -18.36 5.60 -0.05
N LEU A 417 -18.35 5.79 -1.36
CA LEU A 417 -17.64 4.91 -2.28
C LEU A 417 -16.10 4.96 -2.07
N LYS A 418 -15.54 6.11 -1.68
CA LYS A 418 -14.12 6.19 -1.27
C LYS A 418 -13.85 5.38 0.00
N ALA A 419 -14.75 5.44 1.00
CA ALA A 419 -14.66 4.59 2.19
C ALA A 419 -14.74 3.10 1.84
N LEU A 420 -15.70 2.71 1.00
CA LEU A 420 -15.91 1.34 0.57
C LEU A 420 -14.67 0.76 -0.14
N ARG A 421 -14.05 1.50 -1.07
CA ARG A 421 -12.81 1.05 -1.72
C ARG A 421 -11.68 0.85 -0.73
N SER A 422 -11.48 1.80 0.19
CA SER A 422 -10.48 1.68 1.26
C SER A 422 -10.72 0.42 2.11
N SER A 423 -11.98 0.17 2.48
CA SER A 423 -12.41 -0.99 3.26
C SER A 423 -12.20 -2.32 2.53
N ILE A 424 -12.55 -2.41 1.23
CA ILE A 424 -12.29 -3.59 0.38
C ILE A 424 -10.79 -3.91 0.39
N ILE A 425 -9.94 -2.91 0.18
CA ILE A 425 -8.49 -3.14 0.04
C ILE A 425 -7.87 -3.56 1.37
N LYS A 426 -8.33 -2.99 2.49
CA LYS A 426 -7.96 -3.47 3.82
C LYS A 426 -8.39 -4.92 4.03
N GLN A 427 -9.59 -5.29 3.61
CA GLN A 427 -10.08 -6.67 3.72
C GLN A 427 -9.27 -7.65 2.86
N LEU A 428 -8.76 -7.22 1.70
CA LEU A 428 -7.81 -8.01 0.90
C LEU A 428 -6.48 -8.23 1.62
N GLY A 429 -5.98 -7.21 2.32
CA GLY A 429 -4.68 -7.29 3.01
C GLY A 429 -4.74 -7.97 4.38
N ARG A 430 -5.85 -7.86 5.12
CA ARG A 430 -6.02 -8.39 6.50
C ARG A 430 -6.32 -9.87 6.55
N ASP A 431 -7.03 -10.38 5.55
CA ASP A 431 -7.49 -11.76 5.58
C ASP A 431 -6.31 -12.73 5.46
N ASN A 432 -6.00 -13.40 6.57
CA ASN A 432 -4.89 -14.33 6.65
C ASN A 432 -5.06 -15.55 5.74
N SER A 433 -6.28 -15.86 5.26
CA SER A 433 -6.53 -16.97 4.33
C SER A 433 -6.23 -16.63 2.85
N SER A 434 -6.06 -15.34 2.51
CA SER A 434 -5.83 -14.90 1.14
C SER A 434 -4.37 -15.04 0.70
N VAL A 435 -4.14 -15.34 -0.59
CA VAL A 435 -2.80 -15.25 -1.21
C VAL A 435 -2.25 -13.81 -1.24
N LEU A 436 -3.09 -12.80 -1.02
CA LEU A 436 -2.72 -11.39 -0.85
C LEU A 436 -2.42 -11.00 0.60
N ALA A 437 -2.57 -11.94 1.55
CA ALA A 437 -2.21 -11.71 2.94
C ALA A 437 -0.77 -11.19 3.02
N ARG A 438 -0.58 -10.08 3.74
CA ARG A 438 0.73 -9.39 3.92
C ARG A 438 1.32 -8.74 2.69
N LYS A 439 0.68 -8.83 1.53
CA LYS A 439 1.23 -8.29 0.28
C LYS A 439 0.85 -6.82 0.06
N ILE A 440 -0.23 -6.34 0.68
CA ILE A 440 -0.73 -4.96 0.53
C ILE A 440 -0.31 -4.07 1.70
N ALA A 441 0.27 -2.91 1.41
CA ALA A 441 0.64 -1.91 2.40
C ALA A 441 -0.62 -1.29 3.01
N ILE A 442 -0.76 -1.40 4.34
CA ILE A 442 -1.85 -0.81 5.13
C ILE A 442 -1.22 0.19 6.10
N GLY A 443 -1.78 1.40 6.19
CA GLY A 443 -1.23 2.48 7.01
C GLY A 443 0.22 2.82 6.62
N GLU A 444 1.15 2.53 7.53
CA GLU A 444 2.59 2.73 7.33
C GLU A 444 3.37 1.42 7.18
N ASP A 445 2.68 0.28 7.09
CA ASP A 445 3.31 -1.02 6.87
C ASP A 445 4.00 -1.04 5.50
N THR A 446 5.26 -1.48 5.46
CA THR A 446 5.96 -1.73 4.19
C THR A 446 5.54 -3.09 3.63
N ALA A 447 4.98 -3.11 2.43
CA ALA A 447 4.64 -4.33 1.72
C ALA A 447 4.98 -4.24 0.23
N LYS A 448 4.94 -5.38 -0.46
CA LYS A 448 5.26 -5.50 -1.89
C LYS A 448 4.31 -4.67 -2.77
N LEU A 449 3.02 -4.71 -2.46
CA LEU A 449 1.95 -4.01 -3.16
C LEU A 449 1.51 -2.78 -2.35
N GLN A 450 1.24 -1.70 -3.06
CA GLN A 450 0.76 -0.44 -2.51
C GLN A 450 -0.77 -0.39 -2.59
N LEU A 451 -1.38 0.43 -1.73
CA LEU A 451 -2.83 0.61 -1.69
C LEU A 451 -3.36 1.30 -2.97
N LYS A 452 -2.60 2.27 -3.49
CA LYS A 452 -3.02 3.15 -4.59
C LYS A 452 -3.41 2.43 -5.89
N PRO A 453 -2.66 1.43 -6.39
CA PRO A 453 -3.08 0.65 -7.57
C PRO A 453 -4.45 0.00 -7.43
N PHE A 454 -4.74 -0.61 -6.27
CA PHE A 454 -6.06 -1.20 -6.02
C PHE A 454 -7.15 -0.13 -5.98
N ASP A 455 -6.93 1.00 -5.29
CA ASP A 455 -7.91 2.10 -5.25
C ASP A 455 -8.17 2.68 -6.64
N THR A 456 -7.11 2.84 -7.44
CA THR A 456 -7.22 3.34 -8.82
C THR A 456 -8.01 2.37 -9.68
N ALA A 457 -7.72 1.06 -9.60
CA ALA A 457 -8.47 0.03 -10.32
C ALA A 457 -9.94 -0.01 -9.89
N LEU A 458 -10.22 -0.10 -8.58
CA LEU A 458 -11.58 -0.11 -8.05
C LEU A 458 -12.35 1.19 -8.33
N SER A 459 -11.67 2.33 -8.41
CA SER A 459 -12.32 3.61 -8.75
C SER A 459 -12.77 3.66 -10.20
N LYS A 460 -12.11 2.93 -11.10
CA LYS A 460 -12.41 2.86 -12.54
C LYS A 460 -13.29 1.65 -12.89
N SER A 461 -13.26 0.62 -12.05
CA SER A 461 -13.96 -0.65 -12.18
C SER A 461 -15.48 -0.51 -12.20
N SER A 462 -16.14 -1.40 -12.96
CA SER A 462 -17.58 -1.63 -12.96
C SER A 462 -18.08 -2.53 -11.81
N LEU A 463 -17.19 -3.05 -10.94
CA LEU A 463 -17.59 -3.76 -9.71
C LEU A 463 -18.30 -2.83 -8.71
N LEU A 464 -18.06 -1.53 -8.81
CA LEU A 464 -18.69 -0.47 -8.02
C LEU A 464 -19.41 0.53 -8.96
N PRO A 465 -20.52 1.13 -8.53
CA PRO A 465 -21.19 2.15 -9.32
C PRO A 465 -20.37 3.44 -9.32
N LYS A 466 -20.61 4.31 -10.31
CA LYS A 466 -20.19 5.72 -10.24
C LYS A 466 -21.25 6.52 -9.50
N ALA A 467 -20.83 7.57 -8.80
CA ALA A 467 -21.75 8.46 -8.10
C ALA A 467 -21.26 9.90 -8.08
N THR A 468 -22.21 10.83 -8.11
CA THR A 468 -22.01 12.20 -7.63
C THR A 468 -22.19 12.25 -6.12
N LYS A 469 -22.29 13.45 -5.53
CA LYS A 469 -22.62 13.60 -4.12
C LYS A 469 -24.01 13.03 -3.76
N LYS A 470 -24.95 12.99 -4.71
CA LYS A 470 -26.38 12.72 -4.43
C LYS A 470 -26.96 11.51 -5.16
N GLU A 471 -26.43 11.15 -6.33
CA GLU A 471 -27.00 10.07 -7.15
C GLU A 471 -25.92 9.16 -7.73
N PHE A 472 -26.31 7.91 -8.04
CA PHE A 472 -25.50 7.00 -8.84
C PHE A 472 -25.66 7.32 -10.33
N THR A 473 -24.57 7.25 -11.10
CA THR A 473 -24.54 7.73 -12.48
C THR A 473 -24.20 6.66 -13.51
N ASP A 474 -23.52 5.58 -13.11
CA ASP A 474 -23.01 4.58 -14.06
C ASP A 474 -22.76 3.22 -13.38
N HIS A 475 -22.65 2.15 -14.18
CA HIS A 475 -22.45 0.74 -13.81
C HIS A 475 -23.48 0.17 -12.82
N THR A 476 -24.66 0.79 -12.69
CA THR A 476 -25.67 0.40 -11.69
C THR A 476 -26.28 -0.98 -11.95
N ASP A 477 -26.21 -1.47 -13.18
CA ASP A 477 -26.74 -2.72 -13.71
C ASP A 477 -25.73 -3.89 -13.69
N VAL A 478 -24.44 -3.60 -13.54
CA VAL A 478 -23.36 -4.61 -13.54
C VAL A 478 -22.55 -4.67 -12.24
N CYS A 479 -22.64 -3.64 -11.39
CA CYS A 479 -21.88 -3.58 -10.14
C CYS A 479 -22.36 -4.57 -9.07
N LEU A 480 -21.52 -4.85 -8.08
CA LEU A 480 -21.82 -5.74 -6.96
C LEU A 480 -22.37 -5.00 -5.73
N TYR A 481 -22.55 -3.68 -5.85
CA TYR A 481 -23.20 -2.83 -4.85
C TYR A 481 -24.69 -2.72 -5.12
N ASN A 482 -25.52 -3.01 -4.11
CA ASN A 482 -26.97 -2.88 -4.26
C ASN A 482 -27.40 -1.41 -4.13
N THR A 483 -27.53 -0.71 -5.26
CA THR A 483 -27.96 0.70 -5.33
C THR A 483 -29.38 0.95 -4.85
N ASN A 484 -30.21 -0.11 -4.79
CA ASN A 484 -31.60 -0.03 -4.34
C ASN A 484 -31.76 -0.29 -2.83
N CYS A 485 -30.68 -0.58 -2.11
CA CYS A 485 -30.74 -0.81 -0.67
C CYS A 485 -30.80 0.52 0.10
N VAL A 486 -31.87 0.71 0.86
CA VAL A 486 -32.10 1.93 1.67
C VAL A 486 -31.09 2.04 2.82
N GLU A 487 -30.71 0.92 3.42
CA GLU A 487 -29.71 0.86 4.49
C GLU A 487 -28.30 0.82 3.90
N HIS A 488 -27.69 2.00 3.74
CA HIS A 488 -26.37 2.11 3.10
C HIS A 488 -25.29 1.28 3.82
N ASN A 489 -25.31 1.18 5.16
CA ASN A 489 -24.30 0.43 5.91
C ASN A 489 -24.35 -1.07 5.52
N LYS A 490 -25.56 -1.64 5.43
CA LYS A 490 -25.76 -3.00 4.95
C LYS A 490 -25.28 -3.18 3.51
N ALA A 491 -25.64 -2.26 2.62
CA ALA A 491 -25.22 -2.29 1.21
C ALA A 491 -23.69 -2.24 1.06
N MET A 492 -23.02 -1.40 1.86
CA MET A 492 -21.57 -1.25 1.87
C MET A 492 -20.88 -2.50 2.42
N LEU A 493 -21.34 -3.07 3.54
CA LEU A 493 -20.78 -4.30 4.10
C LEU A 493 -20.95 -5.50 3.16
N ASP A 494 -22.12 -5.65 2.55
CA ASP A 494 -22.39 -6.71 1.58
C ASP A 494 -21.48 -6.56 0.34
N ALA A 495 -21.38 -5.36 -0.22
CA ALA A 495 -20.50 -5.08 -1.35
C ALA A 495 -19.02 -5.32 -1.00
N GLN A 496 -18.57 -4.87 0.18
CA GLN A 496 -17.21 -5.06 0.67
C GLN A 496 -16.86 -6.56 0.72
N LYS A 497 -17.73 -7.37 1.32
CA LYS A 497 -17.55 -8.83 1.41
C LYS A 497 -17.52 -9.48 0.03
N ARG A 498 -18.49 -9.17 -0.83
CA ARG A 498 -18.60 -9.78 -2.17
C ARG A 498 -17.41 -9.45 -3.06
N ILE A 499 -17.04 -8.17 -3.13
CA ILE A 499 -15.93 -7.72 -3.99
C ILE A 499 -14.59 -8.23 -3.45
N SER A 500 -14.38 -8.18 -2.13
CA SER A 500 -13.14 -8.70 -1.55
C SER A 500 -12.98 -10.20 -1.77
N ASN A 501 -14.04 -10.99 -1.60
CA ASN A 501 -13.99 -12.44 -1.87
C ASN A 501 -13.74 -12.73 -3.35
N LEU A 502 -14.42 -12.04 -4.27
CA LEU A 502 -14.19 -12.20 -5.71
C LEU A 502 -12.72 -11.96 -6.08
N ILE A 503 -12.16 -10.83 -5.66
CA ILE A 503 -10.77 -10.50 -5.97
C ILE A 503 -9.83 -11.54 -5.35
N LYS A 504 -10.03 -11.91 -4.08
CA LYS A 504 -9.20 -12.92 -3.39
C LYS A 504 -9.19 -14.26 -4.14
N ASP A 505 -10.36 -14.75 -4.52
CA ASP A 505 -10.50 -16.06 -5.14
C ASP A 505 -9.95 -16.06 -6.57
N CYS A 506 -10.08 -14.96 -7.32
CA CYS A 506 -9.40 -14.79 -8.61
C CYS A 506 -7.87 -14.79 -8.46
N TYR A 507 -7.32 -14.09 -7.47
CA TYR A 507 -5.88 -14.14 -7.18
C TYR A 507 -5.43 -15.54 -6.76
N ALA A 508 -6.20 -16.24 -5.92
CA ALA A 508 -5.90 -17.60 -5.50
C ALA A 508 -5.90 -18.56 -6.71
N HIS A 509 -6.88 -18.45 -7.60
CA HIS A 509 -6.97 -19.26 -8.81
C HIS A 509 -5.70 -19.14 -9.67
N VAL A 510 -5.26 -17.91 -9.93
CA VAL A 510 -4.05 -17.65 -10.74
C VAL A 510 -2.78 -18.06 -9.98
N TYR A 511 -2.69 -17.76 -8.69
CA TYR A 511 -1.53 -18.12 -7.86
C TYR A 511 -1.26 -19.61 -7.87
N TYR A 512 -2.26 -20.46 -7.59
CA TYR A 512 -2.05 -21.90 -7.51
C TYR A 512 -1.72 -22.54 -8.86
N LYS A 513 -2.10 -21.92 -9.99
CA LYS A 513 -1.72 -22.38 -11.33
C LYS A 513 -0.31 -21.96 -11.74
N MET A 514 0.26 -20.94 -11.11
CA MET A 514 1.57 -20.38 -11.51
C MET A 514 2.69 -20.62 -10.49
N ILE A 515 2.40 -20.82 -9.20
CA ILE A 515 3.43 -20.72 -8.15
C ILE A 515 4.53 -21.79 -8.23
N ASP A 516 4.22 -22.99 -8.74
CA ASP A 516 5.17 -24.11 -8.75
C ASP A 516 6.20 -23.98 -9.88
N GLU A 517 5.78 -23.58 -11.08
CA GLU A 517 6.64 -23.53 -12.29
C GLU A 517 6.92 -22.11 -12.80
N HIS A 518 6.04 -21.15 -12.50
CA HIS A 518 6.01 -19.79 -13.08
C HIS A 518 5.93 -18.70 -12.02
N LYS A 519 6.67 -18.89 -10.92
CA LYS A 519 6.68 -17.96 -9.78
C LYS A 519 7.16 -16.57 -10.17
N GLU A 520 8.20 -16.47 -10.99
CA GLU A 520 8.77 -15.17 -11.39
C GLU A 520 7.79 -14.36 -12.24
N GLU A 521 7.09 -15.02 -13.16
CA GLU A 521 6.07 -14.44 -14.03
C GLU A 521 4.89 -13.96 -13.20
N TYR A 522 4.41 -14.79 -12.27
CA TYR A 522 3.34 -14.38 -11.35
C TYR A 522 3.76 -13.16 -10.52
N GLU A 523 4.97 -13.18 -9.95
CA GLU A 523 5.49 -12.08 -9.14
C GLU A 523 5.69 -10.78 -9.93
N THR A 524 6.00 -10.88 -11.22
CA THR A 524 6.26 -9.75 -12.10
C THR A 524 4.97 -9.16 -12.68
N PHE A 525 4.10 -10.02 -13.21
CA PHE A 525 2.97 -9.60 -14.03
C PHE A 525 1.64 -9.58 -13.27
N ILE A 526 1.47 -10.34 -12.18
CA ILE A 526 0.22 -10.30 -11.39
C ILE A 526 0.47 -9.59 -10.05
N GLU A 527 1.46 -10.05 -9.30
CA GLU A 527 1.79 -9.56 -7.95
C GLU A 527 2.79 -8.38 -7.98
N SER A 528 2.55 -7.42 -8.86
CA SER A 528 3.24 -6.14 -8.85
C SER A 528 2.22 -5.00 -8.80
N ASN A 529 2.65 -3.78 -8.45
CA ASN A 529 1.74 -2.62 -8.41
C ASN A 529 1.02 -2.40 -9.74
N ARG A 530 1.70 -2.63 -10.86
CA ARG A 530 1.12 -2.50 -12.21
C ARG A 530 0.25 -3.70 -12.56
N GLY A 531 0.76 -4.90 -12.29
CA GLY A 531 0.03 -6.15 -12.48
C GLY A 531 -1.30 -6.16 -11.73
N THR A 532 -1.29 -5.68 -10.49
CA THR A 532 -2.47 -5.57 -9.64
C THR A 532 -3.50 -4.62 -10.21
N TYR A 533 -3.10 -3.44 -10.71
CA TYR A 533 -4.05 -2.53 -11.36
C TYR A 533 -4.72 -3.22 -12.55
N ALA A 534 -3.92 -3.83 -13.43
CA ALA A 534 -4.41 -4.47 -14.65
C ALA A 534 -5.29 -5.68 -14.33
N PHE A 535 -4.88 -6.53 -13.40
CA PHE A 535 -5.61 -7.75 -13.04
C PHE A 535 -6.93 -7.45 -12.32
N VAL A 536 -6.96 -6.51 -11.37
CA VAL A 536 -8.22 -6.10 -10.72
C VAL A 536 -9.18 -5.42 -11.73
N SER A 537 -8.64 -4.61 -12.65
CA SER A 537 -9.43 -4.01 -13.72
C SER A 537 -9.96 -5.05 -14.71
N LEU A 538 -9.17 -6.10 -14.98
CA LEU A 538 -9.58 -7.23 -15.81
C LEU A 538 -10.71 -8.03 -15.14
N ILE A 539 -10.61 -8.34 -13.84
CA ILE A 539 -11.68 -9.01 -13.08
C ILE A 539 -13.00 -8.24 -13.23
N ALA A 540 -12.94 -6.91 -13.12
CA ALA A 540 -14.11 -6.05 -13.31
C ALA A 540 -14.68 -6.14 -14.73
N SER A 541 -13.81 -6.03 -15.73
CA SER A 541 -14.19 -6.10 -17.15
C SER A 541 -14.78 -7.46 -17.53
N LEU A 542 -14.25 -8.56 -16.99
CA LEU A 542 -14.80 -9.90 -17.18
C LEU A 542 -16.16 -10.05 -16.49
N ASN A 543 -16.31 -9.54 -15.27
CA ASN A 543 -17.60 -9.58 -14.56
C ASN A 543 -18.70 -8.85 -15.35
N GLU A 544 -18.38 -7.65 -15.85
CA GLU A 544 -19.29 -6.87 -16.70
C GLU A 544 -19.65 -7.60 -18.00
N HIS A 545 -18.66 -8.10 -18.74
CA HIS A 545 -18.89 -8.87 -19.97
C HIS A 545 -19.79 -10.09 -19.72
N LEU A 546 -19.50 -10.86 -18.66
CA LEU A 546 -20.27 -12.06 -18.34
C LEU A 546 -21.70 -11.75 -17.88
N ILE A 547 -21.95 -10.59 -17.26
CA ILE A 547 -23.32 -10.13 -16.96
C ILE A 547 -24.03 -9.70 -18.25
N GLN A 548 -23.37 -8.92 -19.12
CA GLN A 548 -23.95 -8.45 -20.39
C GLN A 548 -24.30 -9.61 -21.34
N CYS A 549 -23.52 -10.68 -21.32
CA CYS A 549 -23.80 -11.91 -22.08
C CYS A 549 -24.73 -12.89 -21.34
N ASN A 550 -25.37 -12.47 -20.24
CA ASN A 550 -26.30 -13.27 -19.43
C ASN A 550 -25.74 -14.58 -18.86
N ARG A 551 -24.41 -14.71 -18.73
CA ARG A 551 -23.75 -15.85 -18.07
C ARG A 551 -23.67 -15.66 -16.55
N LEU A 552 -23.67 -14.41 -16.09
CA LEU A 552 -23.72 -14.02 -14.69
C LEU A 552 -24.82 -12.98 -14.45
N SER A 553 -25.09 -12.69 -13.18
CA SER A 553 -25.94 -11.57 -12.76
C SER A 553 -25.28 -10.82 -11.60
N GLN A 554 -25.81 -9.64 -11.25
CA GLN A 554 -25.39 -8.91 -10.05
C GLN A 554 -25.58 -9.70 -8.75
N LYS A 555 -26.32 -10.82 -8.75
CA LYS A 555 -26.58 -11.69 -7.60
C LYS A 555 -25.75 -12.97 -7.60
N SER A 556 -24.97 -13.23 -8.66
CA SER A 556 -24.11 -14.41 -8.73
C SER A 556 -23.17 -14.48 -7.51
N SER A 557 -22.95 -15.70 -7.07
CA SER A 557 -22.04 -16.04 -5.97
C SER A 557 -20.58 -15.93 -6.42
N THR A 558 -19.66 -15.76 -5.48
CA THR A 558 -18.23 -15.70 -5.77
C THR A 558 -17.75 -16.92 -6.53
N LYS A 559 -18.24 -18.12 -6.16
CA LYS A 559 -17.88 -19.36 -6.84
C LYS A 559 -18.30 -19.36 -8.31
N GLU A 560 -19.56 -19.02 -8.60
CA GLU A 560 -20.06 -18.94 -9.99
C GLU A 560 -19.28 -17.92 -10.82
N GLN A 561 -18.93 -16.78 -10.22
CA GLN A 561 -18.14 -15.74 -10.87
C GLN A 561 -16.74 -16.27 -11.23
N VAL A 562 -16.02 -16.86 -10.27
CA VAL A 562 -14.66 -17.37 -10.48
C VAL A 562 -14.65 -18.55 -11.48
N ASP A 563 -15.60 -19.48 -11.35
CA ASP A 563 -15.73 -20.62 -12.26
C ASP A 563 -15.99 -20.14 -13.70
N SER A 564 -16.79 -19.09 -13.89
CA SER A 564 -17.08 -18.50 -15.21
C SER A 564 -15.91 -17.70 -15.79
N MET A 565 -15.06 -17.11 -14.93
CA MET A 565 -13.87 -16.36 -15.34
C MET A 565 -12.65 -17.26 -15.62
N ALA A 566 -12.63 -18.48 -15.07
CA ALA A 566 -11.48 -19.38 -15.17
C ALA A 566 -10.94 -19.60 -16.60
N PRO A 567 -11.77 -19.82 -17.65
CA PRO A 567 -11.27 -19.97 -19.01
C PRO A 567 -10.51 -18.75 -19.54
N TYR A 568 -10.93 -17.55 -19.14
CA TYR A 568 -10.28 -16.29 -19.52
C TYR A 568 -8.94 -16.12 -18.77
N PHE A 569 -8.87 -16.54 -17.50
CA PHE A 569 -7.62 -16.57 -16.75
C PHE A 569 -6.63 -17.60 -17.30
N ASP A 570 -7.10 -18.74 -17.81
CA ASP A 570 -6.23 -19.73 -18.45
C ASP A 570 -5.54 -19.18 -19.71
N VAL A 571 -6.29 -18.45 -20.54
CA VAL A 571 -5.72 -17.74 -21.68
C VAL A 571 -4.69 -16.69 -21.23
N LEU A 572 -5.02 -15.91 -20.19
CA LEU A 572 -4.09 -14.92 -19.64
C LEU A 572 -2.81 -15.57 -19.11
N ILE A 573 -2.92 -16.63 -18.30
CA ILE A 573 -1.78 -17.34 -17.71
C ILE A 573 -0.85 -17.83 -18.82
N ASN A 574 -1.41 -18.49 -19.85
CA ASN A 574 -0.62 -18.97 -20.98
C ASN A 574 0.12 -17.82 -21.69
N TYR A 575 -0.56 -16.69 -21.93
CA TYR A 575 0.08 -15.50 -22.49
C TYR A 575 1.20 -14.94 -21.60
N LEU A 576 1.01 -14.88 -20.28
CA LEU A 576 2.03 -14.35 -19.37
C LEU A 576 3.26 -15.25 -19.27
N CYS A 577 3.06 -16.57 -19.26
CA CYS A 577 4.16 -17.54 -19.24
C CYS A 577 4.94 -17.58 -20.55
N ASN A 578 4.26 -17.31 -21.68
CA ASN A 578 4.83 -17.34 -23.02
C ASN A 578 4.86 -15.95 -23.68
N MET A 579 5.03 -14.90 -22.88
CA MET A 579 4.92 -13.52 -23.34
C MET A 579 6.01 -13.22 -24.40
N PRO A 580 5.65 -12.68 -25.58
CA PRO A 580 6.64 -12.28 -26.59
C PRO A 580 7.67 -11.30 -26.03
N ILE A 581 8.92 -11.38 -26.51
CA ILE A 581 10.03 -10.53 -26.03
C ILE A 581 9.72 -9.04 -26.20
N ASP A 582 9.08 -8.66 -27.31
CA ASP A 582 8.69 -7.27 -27.59
C ASP A 582 7.67 -6.76 -26.56
N ASP A 583 6.64 -7.57 -26.28
CA ASP A 583 5.62 -7.29 -25.27
C ASP A 583 6.24 -7.16 -23.87
N GLN A 584 7.13 -8.09 -23.52
CA GLN A 584 7.83 -8.09 -22.24
C GLN A 584 8.69 -6.83 -22.08
N THR A 585 9.37 -6.42 -23.15
CA THR A 585 10.19 -5.21 -23.19
C THR A 585 9.32 -3.96 -23.03
N GLN A 586 8.21 -3.88 -23.76
CA GLN A 586 7.27 -2.75 -23.71
C GLN A 586 6.66 -2.57 -22.31
N ILE A 587 6.17 -3.65 -21.70
CA ILE A 587 5.54 -3.68 -20.37
C ILE A 587 6.53 -3.29 -19.26
N ARG A 588 7.80 -3.72 -19.37
CA ARG A 588 8.84 -3.43 -18.38
C ARG A 588 9.38 -2.00 -18.49
N LEU A 589 9.50 -1.45 -19.70
CA LEU A 589 10.08 -0.12 -19.92
C LEU A 589 9.11 1.03 -19.66
N ILE A 590 7.80 0.85 -19.90
CA ILE A 590 6.84 1.94 -19.78
C ILE A 590 6.83 2.54 -18.36
N LYS A 591 6.62 3.86 -18.24
CA LYS A 591 6.52 4.58 -16.96
C LYS A 591 5.36 5.58 -16.99
N GLY A 592 4.90 5.99 -15.81
CA GLY A 592 3.82 6.98 -15.67
C GLY A 592 2.42 6.41 -15.90
N GLN A 593 1.42 7.29 -16.02
CA GLN A 593 -0.01 6.91 -16.09
C GLN A 593 -0.37 6.07 -17.32
N GLY A 594 0.37 6.19 -18.43
CA GLY A 594 0.16 5.37 -19.63
C GLY A 594 0.47 3.88 -19.43
N ALA A 595 1.24 3.52 -18.40
CA ALA A 595 1.56 2.13 -18.07
C ALA A 595 0.32 1.33 -17.68
N ASP A 596 -0.57 1.92 -16.88
CA ASP A 596 -1.78 1.29 -16.38
C ASP A 596 -2.70 0.87 -17.55
N THR A 597 -2.89 1.77 -18.52
CA THR A 597 -3.69 1.51 -19.73
C THR A 597 -3.03 0.47 -20.64
N LEU A 598 -1.70 0.51 -20.81
CA LEU A 598 -0.98 -0.48 -21.61
C LEU A 598 -1.15 -1.89 -21.03
N TRP A 599 -0.88 -2.07 -19.73
CA TRP A 599 -0.95 -3.37 -19.08
C TRP A 599 -2.35 -3.99 -19.17
N LEU A 600 -3.40 -3.19 -18.88
CA LEU A 600 -4.78 -3.67 -19.01
C LEU A 600 -5.12 -4.03 -20.46
N GLY A 601 -4.79 -3.16 -21.42
CA GLY A 601 -5.08 -3.41 -22.83
C GLY A 601 -4.39 -4.65 -23.37
N MET A 602 -3.14 -4.93 -22.94
CA MET A 602 -2.44 -6.15 -23.31
C MET A 602 -3.11 -7.41 -22.76
N TYR A 603 -3.60 -7.37 -21.52
CA TYR A 603 -4.32 -8.52 -20.94
C TYR A 603 -5.64 -8.75 -21.64
N GLN A 604 -6.38 -7.68 -21.92
CA GLN A 604 -7.65 -7.77 -22.64
C GLN A 604 -7.45 -8.27 -24.07
N ASN A 605 -6.41 -7.78 -24.76
CA ASN A 605 -6.06 -8.21 -26.12
C ASN A 605 -5.61 -9.68 -26.17
N ALA A 606 -4.79 -10.12 -25.21
CA ALA A 606 -4.36 -11.52 -25.13
C ALA A 606 -5.57 -12.48 -25.05
N ILE A 607 -6.58 -12.10 -24.27
CA ILE A 607 -7.84 -12.83 -24.16
C ILE A 607 -8.65 -12.71 -25.45
N HIS A 608 -8.86 -11.51 -25.97
CA HIS A 608 -9.64 -11.25 -27.19
C HIS A 608 -9.13 -12.04 -28.40
N LYS A 609 -7.80 -12.18 -28.55
CA LYS A 609 -7.20 -12.97 -29.64
C LYS A 609 -7.60 -14.44 -29.63
N GLN A 610 -7.85 -15.03 -28.46
CA GLN A 610 -8.28 -16.43 -28.36
C GLN A 610 -9.79 -16.58 -28.14
N ILE A 611 -10.44 -15.55 -27.57
CA ILE A 611 -11.86 -15.50 -27.29
C ILE A 611 -12.41 -14.18 -27.86
N PRO A 612 -12.70 -14.11 -29.17
CA PRO A 612 -13.13 -12.86 -29.83
C PRO A 612 -14.44 -12.27 -29.29
N GLU A 613 -15.30 -13.10 -28.71
CA GLU A 613 -16.53 -12.69 -28.02
C GLU A 613 -16.25 -11.69 -26.87
N TYR A 614 -15.06 -11.77 -26.26
CA TYR A 614 -14.61 -10.82 -25.26
C TYR A 614 -14.01 -9.58 -25.94
N ASN A 615 -14.83 -8.56 -26.15
CA ASN A 615 -14.43 -7.27 -26.71
C ASN A 615 -14.93 -6.12 -25.81
N PRO A 616 -14.26 -5.85 -24.67
CA PRO A 616 -14.71 -4.83 -23.74
C PRO A 616 -14.61 -3.42 -24.36
N HIS A 617 -15.52 -2.52 -23.92
CA HIS A 617 -15.57 -1.15 -24.42
C HIS A 617 -14.21 -0.45 -24.31
N GLY A 618 -13.74 0.10 -25.43
CA GLY A 618 -12.47 0.80 -25.55
C GLY A 618 -11.27 -0.06 -25.95
N LEU A 619 -11.41 -1.39 -26.09
CA LEU A 619 -10.33 -2.26 -26.57
C LEU A 619 -9.97 -1.96 -28.02
N GLU A 620 -10.94 -1.84 -28.92
CA GLU A 620 -10.71 -1.53 -30.34
C GLU A 620 -9.95 -0.20 -30.51
N ALA A 621 -10.44 0.86 -29.87
CA ALA A 621 -9.77 2.17 -29.88
C ALA A 621 -8.36 2.13 -29.23
N TRP A 622 -8.07 1.16 -28.38
CA TRP A 622 -6.73 0.93 -27.85
C TRP A 622 -5.84 0.17 -28.86
N LEU A 623 -6.39 -0.83 -29.55
CA LEU A 623 -5.71 -1.60 -30.58
C LEU A 623 -5.26 -0.70 -31.73
N GLU A 624 -6.12 0.20 -32.21
CA GLU A 624 -5.78 1.19 -33.24
C GLU A 624 -4.56 2.04 -32.83
N LYS A 625 -4.49 2.42 -31.55
CA LYS A 625 -3.36 3.22 -31.03
C LYS A 625 -2.06 2.41 -30.93
N GLN A 626 -2.14 1.09 -30.87
CA GLN A 626 -0.97 0.20 -30.86
C GLN A 626 -0.53 -0.21 -32.27
N ASP A 627 -1.37 0.01 -33.29
CA ASP A 627 -1.05 -0.34 -34.68
C ASP A 627 0.00 0.60 -35.26
N LYS A 628 1.26 0.14 -35.26
CA LYS A 628 2.40 0.89 -35.79
C LYS A 628 2.25 1.21 -37.29
N GLY A 629 1.61 0.33 -38.06
CA GLY A 629 1.36 0.55 -39.48
C GLY A 629 0.39 1.70 -39.69
N LEU A 630 -0.74 1.68 -38.97
CA LEU A 630 -1.72 2.77 -38.98
C LEU A 630 -1.10 4.11 -38.57
N GLN A 631 -0.26 4.10 -37.53
CA GLN A 631 0.41 5.33 -37.07
C GLN A 631 1.41 5.86 -38.10
N GLU A 632 2.15 5.01 -38.81
CA GLU A 632 3.08 5.48 -39.85
C GLU A 632 2.35 5.93 -41.12
N ASP A 633 1.30 5.21 -41.53
CA ASP A 633 0.39 5.63 -42.60
C ASP A 633 -0.17 7.03 -42.35
N GLY A 634 -0.66 7.29 -41.13
CA GLY A 634 -1.20 8.59 -40.75
C GLY A 634 -0.13 9.70 -40.77
N LYS A 635 1.09 9.40 -40.31
CA LYS A 635 2.19 10.38 -40.35
C LYS A 635 2.61 10.71 -41.76
N GLU A 636 2.75 9.70 -42.61
CA GLU A 636 3.13 9.88 -44.00
C GLU A 636 2.05 10.68 -44.75
N CYS A 637 0.79 10.34 -44.53
CA CYS A 637 -0.34 11.09 -45.08
C CYS A 637 -0.31 12.57 -44.63
N GLY A 638 -0.07 12.84 -43.34
CA GLY A 638 0.05 14.22 -42.82
C GLY A 638 1.17 15.02 -43.47
N ARG A 639 2.35 14.42 -43.64
CA ARG A 639 3.51 15.04 -44.32
C ARG A 639 3.20 15.35 -45.79
N GLN A 640 2.55 14.43 -46.50
CA GLN A 640 2.17 14.64 -47.90
C GLN A 640 1.13 15.75 -48.04
N ILE A 641 0.11 15.78 -47.17
CA ILE A 641 -0.89 16.85 -47.16
C ILE A 641 -0.21 18.21 -46.97
N GLU A 642 0.70 18.36 -46.00
CA GLU A 642 1.44 19.60 -45.77
C GLU A 642 2.31 20.01 -46.97
N LYS A 643 2.90 19.05 -47.67
CA LYS A 643 3.66 19.31 -48.90
C LYS A 643 2.75 19.82 -50.03
N HIS A 644 1.64 19.13 -50.31
CA HIS A 644 0.74 19.48 -51.41
C HIS A 644 -0.04 20.77 -51.14
N ILE A 645 -0.53 20.97 -49.90
CA ILE A 645 -1.26 22.19 -49.54
C ILE A 645 -0.35 23.42 -49.67
N LYS A 646 0.93 23.32 -49.26
CA LYS A 646 1.90 24.42 -49.39
C LYS A 646 2.04 24.84 -50.85
N VAL A 647 2.34 23.88 -51.73
CA VAL A 647 2.55 24.14 -53.16
C VAL A 647 1.29 24.76 -53.79
N ARG A 648 0.10 24.20 -53.52
CA ARG A 648 -1.15 24.73 -54.05
C ARG A 648 -1.44 26.16 -53.56
N ILE A 649 -1.23 26.43 -52.27
CA ILE A 649 -1.43 27.77 -51.72
C ILE A 649 -0.49 28.79 -52.38
N LEU A 650 0.80 28.47 -52.51
CA LEU A 650 1.77 29.36 -53.12
C LEU A 650 1.46 29.63 -54.60
N ASN A 651 1.19 28.58 -55.38
CA ASN A 651 0.77 28.72 -56.78
C ASN A 651 -0.50 29.56 -56.91
N LYS A 652 -1.49 29.37 -56.02
CA LYS A 652 -2.72 30.16 -56.03
C LYS A 652 -2.53 31.62 -55.64
N LEU A 653 -1.62 31.91 -54.71
CA LEU A 653 -1.26 33.27 -54.36
C LEU A 653 -0.57 33.97 -55.53
N GLU A 654 0.33 33.28 -56.22
CA GLU A 654 1.02 33.78 -57.42
C GLU A 654 0.04 33.97 -58.60
N GLU A 655 -0.84 33.01 -58.87
CA GLU A 655 -1.91 33.15 -59.86
C GLU A 655 -2.80 34.36 -59.58
N LEU A 656 -3.11 34.62 -58.29
CA LEU A 656 -4.04 35.67 -57.90
C LEU A 656 -3.40 37.07 -57.94
N TYR A 657 -2.15 37.20 -57.49
CA TYR A 657 -1.49 38.49 -57.23
C TYR A 657 -0.20 38.74 -58.02
N GLY A 658 0.25 37.78 -58.84
CA GLY A 658 1.51 37.86 -59.59
C GLY A 658 2.71 38.02 -58.68
N GLU A 659 3.75 38.72 -59.15
CA GLU A 659 5.00 38.99 -58.40
C GLU A 659 4.79 39.69 -57.04
N THR A 660 3.60 40.23 -56.77
CA THR A 660 3.29 40.96 -55.52
C THR A 660 2.60 40.11 -54.46
N TRP A 661 2.45 38.80 -54.68
CA TRP A 661 1.70 37.92 -53.79
C TRP A 661 2.22 37.91 -52.34
N GLU A 662 3.53 38.03 -52.13
CA GLU A 662 4.14 38.07 -50.80
C GLU A 662 3.59 39.22 -49.94
N ASN A 663 3.30 40.37 -50.57
CA ASN A 663 2.75 41.54 -49.88
C ASN A 663 1.37 41.26 -49.27
N LYS A 664 0.64 40.27 -49.79
CA LYS A 664 -0.68 39.86 -49.29
C LYS A 664 -0.62 38.93 -48.09
N VAL A 665 0.56 38.38 -47.78
CA VAL A 665 0.78 37.45 -46.66
C VAL A 665 1.84 37.95 -45.67
N MET A 666 2.09 39.26 -45.63
CA MET A 666 3.12 39.88 -44.75
C MET A 666 3.02 39.49 -43.27
N LYS A 667 1.81 39.30 -42.73
CA LYS A 667 1.61 38.86 -41.34
C LYS A 667 2.11 37.42 -41.13
N VAL A 668 1.82 36.52 -42.06
CA VAL A 668 2.30 35.13 -42.05
C VAL A 668 3.82 35.12 -42.23
N LYS A 669 4.33 35.87 -43.20
CA LYS A 669 5.77 36.02 -43.47
C LYS A 669 6.54 36.51 -42.23
N GLY A 670 6.02 37.51 -41.52
CA GLY A 670 6.60 37.99 -40.26
C GLY A 670 6.65 36.93 -39.15
N ARG A 671 5.60 36.10 -39.02
CA ARG A 671 5.62 34.97 -38.06
C ARG A 671 6.61 33.88 -38.46
N CYS A 672 6.80 33.63 -39.76
CA CYS A 672 7.78 32.67 -40.24
C CYS A 672 9.21 33.14 -39.93
N PHE A 673 9.52 34.43 -40.12
CA PHE A 673 10.81 35.00 -39.72
C PHE A 673 11.07 34.90 -38.22
N GLN A 674 10.06 35.13 -37.38
CA GLN A 674 10.21 34.93 -35.93
C GLN A 674 10.58 33.46 -35.59
N ARG A 675 9.93 32.48 -36.24
CA ARG A 675 10.26 31.06 -36.05
C ARG A 675 11.64 30.68 -36.59
N MET A 676 12.15 31.43 -37.56
CA MET A 676 13.48 31.26 -38.12
C MET A 676 14.55 31.75 -37.13
N ASP A 677 14.34 32.94 -36.55
CA ASP A 677 15.24 33.52 -35.55
C ASP A 677 15.29 32.68 -34.25
N ASP A 678 14.20 31.98 -33.91
CA ASP A 678 14.10 31.12 -32.73
C ASP A 678 14.81 29.74 -32.90
N ASN A 679 15.35 29.41 -34.08
CA ASN A 679 16.00 28.13 -34.38
C ASN A 679 17.44 28.32 -34.87
N GLU A 680 18.42 27.86 -34.09
CA GLU A 680 19.86 28.08 -34.34
C GLU A 680 20.47 27.23 -35.51
N ASP A 681 19.70 26.32 -36.12
CA ASP A 681 20.16 25.34 -37.12
C ASP A 681 19.60 25.56 -38.54
N ILE A 682 19.07 26.75 -38.86
CA ILE A 682 18.39 27.04 -40.14
C ILE A 682 19.23 27.97 -41.03
N ASP A 683 20.35 27.49 -41.55
CA ASP A 683 21.06 28.19 -42.64
C ASP A 683 20.49 27.72 -44.00
N ASN A 684 20.00 28.68 -44.81
CA ASN A 684 19.50 28.52 -46.19
C ASN A 684 18.07 27.95 -46.43
N GLN A 685 17.12 28.04 -45.49
CA GLN A 685 15.69 27.73 -45.79
C GLN A 685 14.90 28.96 -46.26
N ASP A 686 13.96 28.75 -47.17
CA ASP A 686 13.02 29.78 -47.59
C ASP A 686 11.98 30.01 -46.48
N TRP A 687 11.56 31.25 -46.22
CA TRP A 687 10.60 31.56 -45.16
C TRP A 687 9.28 30.79 -45.32
N THR A 688 8.92 30.41 -46.54
CA THR A 688 7.76 29.58 -46.86
C THR A 688 7.86 28.15 -46.33
N ASP A 689 9.07 27.63 -46.05
CA ASP A 689 9.31 26.32 -45.42
C ASP A 689 8.89 26.29 -43.94
N LEU A 690 8.74 27.46 -43.32
CA LEU A 690 8.36 27.61 -41.91
C LEU A 690 6.85 27.90 -41.71
N MET A 691 6.07 27.87 -42.78
CA MET A 691 4.61 27.94 -42.70
C MET A 691 4.05 26.65 -42.07
N ASN A 692 3.04 26.81 -41.21
CA ASN A 692 2.33 25.68 -40.62
C ASN A 692 0.84 25.68 -41.00
N LEU A 693 0.11 24.64 -40.59
CA LEU A 693 -1.32 24.49 -40.89
C LEU A 693 -2.19 25.68 -40.45
N GLN A 694 -1.81 26.38 -39.37
CA GLN A 694 -2.53 27.56 -38.91
C GLN A 694 -2.35 28.75 -39.88
N ASP A 695 -1.16 28.89 -40.45
CA ASP A 695 -0.86 29.88 -41.47
C ASP A 695 -1.60 29.56 -42.78
N TYR A 696 -1.61 28.29 -43.20
CA TYR A 696 -2.37 27.84 -44.38
C TYR A 696 -3.86 28.15 -44.24
N LYS A 697 -4.44 27.89 -43.06
CA LYS A 697 -5.82 28.22 -42.76
C LYS A 697 -6.09 29.72 -42.89
N GLU A 698 -5.25 30.57 -42.29
CA GLU A 698 -5.41 32.02 -42.37
C GLU A 698 -5.38 32.51 -43.83
N ILE A 699 -4.45 31.99 -44.64
CA ILE A 699 -4.33 32.34 -46.06
C ILE A 699 -5.58 31.90 -46.84
N ILE A 700 -6.01 30.65 -46.68
CA ILE A 700 -7.21 30.13 -47.38
C ILE A 700 -8.44 30.94 -46.99
N GLU A 701 -8.63 31.22 -45.70
CA GLU A 701 -9.80 31.96 -45.20
C GLU A 701 -9.85 33.40 -45.70
N SER A 702 -8.69 34.06 -45.77
CA SER A 702 -8.54 35.46 -46.21
C SER A 702 -8.77 35.63 -47.71
N ASN A 703 -8.47 34.60 -48.51
CA ASN A 703 -8.62 34.63 -49.98
C ASN A 703 -9.89 33.91 -50.48
N TRP A 704 -10.69 33.34 -49.57
CA TRP A 704 -11.80 32.44 -49.89
C TRP A 704 -12.80 32.97 -50.92
N SER A 705 -13.17 34.26 -50.81
CA SER A 705 -14.25 34.87 -51.62
C SER A 705 -13.74 35.67 -52.82
N ILE A 706 -12.45 35.63 -53.12
CA ILE A 706 -11.84 36.43 -54.18
C ILE A 706 -12.07 35.74 -55.54
N LYS A 707 -12.49 36.53 -56.54
CA LYS A 707 -12.74 36.09 -57.92
C LYS A 707 -11.98 36.97 -58.91
N LYS A 708 -11.61 36.40 -60.06
CA LYS A 708 -11.12 37.13 -61.24
C LYS A 708 -12.16 37.06 -62.35
N ASP A 709 -12.21 38.06 -63.22
CA ASP A 709 -13.08 38.09 -64.41
C ASP A 709 -12.58 37.16 -65.54
N ASP A 710 -11.82 36.13 -65.17
CA ASP A 710 -11.27 35.11 -66.06
C ASP A 710 -11.95 33.78 -65.74
N ASP A 711 -12.74 33.28 -66.69
CA ASP A 711 -13.49 32.02 -66.56
C ASP A 711 -12.59 30.78 -66.36
N SER A 712 -11.28 30.89 -66.65
CA SER A 712 -10.31 29.82 -66.41
C SER A 712 -9.75 29.79 -64.98
N PHE A 713 -10.00 30.84 -64.17
CA PHE A 713 -9.49 30.93 -62.81
C PHE A 713 -10.28 30.07 -61.82
N VAL A 714 -9.61 29.09 -61.20
CA VAL A 714 -10.17 28.30 -60.08
C VAL A 714 -10.00 29.06 -58.77
N THR A 715 -11.11 29.44 -58.14
CA THR A 715 -11.11 30.18 -56.86
C THR A 715 -10.60 29.35 -55.69
N PHE A 716 -10.13 30.00 -54.62
CA PHE A 716 -9.80 29.32 -53.36
C PHE A 716 -10.99 28.51 -52.81
N GLU A 717 -12.22 29.01 -52.96
CA GLU A 717 -13.42 28.26 -52.60
C GLU A 717 -13.55 26.94 -53.38
N LYS A 718 -13.27 26.94 -54.68
CA LYS A 718 -13.36 25.72 -55.50
C LYS A 718 -12.19 24.77 -55.25
N GLU A 719 -11.01 25.34 -55.00
CA GLU A 719 -9.75 24.61 -54.79
C GLU A 719 -9.69 23.89 -53.43
N PHE A 720 -10.14 24.55 -52.36
CA PHE A 720 -9.95 24.09 -50.98
C PHE A 720 -11.25 23.70 -50.26
N ALA A 721 -12.37 23.61 -50.99
CA ALA A 721 -13.60 23.01 -50.47
C ALA A 721 -13.49 21.48 -50.55
N ILE A 722 -13.04 20.86 -49.46
CA ILE A 722 -12.85 19.40 -49.37
C ILE A 722 -13.93 18.79 -48.46
N PRO A 723 -14.76 17.85 -48.97
CA PRO A 723 -15.83 17.25 -48.19
C PRO A 723 -15.30 16.16 -47.25
N VAL A 724 -15.30 16.44 -45.95
CA VAL A 724 -14.93 15.48 -44.88
C VAL A 724 -16.10 15.19 -43.91
N SER A 725 -17.29 15.74 -44.18
CA SER A 725 -18.50 15.51 -43.39
C SER A 725 -19.76 15.51 -44.24
N ASP A 726 -20.83 14.90 -43.72
CA ASP A 726 -22.14 14.82 -44.39
C ASP A 726 -22.77 16.20 -44.65
N SER A 727 -22.45 17.21 -43.84
CA SER A 727 -22.80 18.61 -44.12
C SER A 727 -21.70 19.27 -44.94
N PHE A 728 -22.08 19.91 -46.05
CA PHE A 728 -21.16 20.59 -46.96
C PHE A 728 -21.74 21.89 -47.55
N LYS A 729 -22.55 22.61 -46.75
CA LYS A 729 -23.31 23.77 -47.23
C LYS A 729 -22.65 25.10 -46.90
N THR A 730 -22.01 25.20 -45.73
CA THR A 730 -21.44 26.47 -45.24
C THR A 730 -19.94 26.56 -45.50
N LYS A 731 -19.36 27.77 -45.44
CA LYS A 731 -17.89 27.96 -45.47
C LYS A 731 -17.20 27.16 -44.35
N THR A 732 -17.81 27.10 -43.17
CA THR A 732 -17.30 26.32 -42.04
C THR A 732 -17.25 24.84 -42.35
N ASP A 733 -18.29 24.29 -42.98
CA ASP A 733 -18.33 22.89 -43.41
C ASP A 733 -17.23 22.60 -44.45
N LYS A 734 -17.08 23.49 -45.44
CA LYS A 734 -16.08 23.37 -46.52
C LYS A 734 -14.63 23.47 -46.03
N LEU A 735 -14.41 24.12 -44.90
CA LEU A 735 -13.11 24.29 -44.23
C LEU A 735 -12.96 23.40 -42.99
N LYS A 736 -13.87 22.45 -42.76
CA LYS A 736 -13.80 21.57 -41.60
C LYS A 736 -12.51 20.75 -41.60
N TRP A 737 -12.13 20.22 -42.77
CA TRP A 737 -10.94 19.39 -42.97
C TRP A 737 -9.64 20.01 -42.44
N ILE A 738 -9.42 21.32 -42.61
CA ILE A 738 -8.19 21.97 -42.15
C ILE A 738 -8.18 22.15 -40.62
N ASN A 739 -9.36 22.29 -40.01
CA ASN A 739 -9.49 22.32 -38.55
C ASN A 739 -9.22 20.95 -37.94
N ASP A 740 -9.77 19.91 -38.56
CA ASP A 740 -9.58 18.52 -38.15
C ASP A 740 -8.09 18.14 -38.30
N LEU A 741 -7.47 18.47 -39.44
CA LEU A 741 -6.03 18.27 -39.68
C LEU A 741 -5.14 19.01 -38.66
N ILE A 742 -5.46 20.27 -38.30
CA ILE A 742 -4.74 20.99 -37.23
C ILE A 742 -4.83 20.23 -35.91
N SER A 743 -5.99 19.66 -35.58
CA SER A 743 -6.18 18.87 -34.36
C SER A 743 -5.35 17.58 -34.36
N TYR A 744 -5.14 16.99 -35.55
CA TYR A 744 -4.37 15.76 -35.75
C TYR A 744 -2.85 16.01 -35.81
N SER A 745 -2.43 17.21 -36.22
CA SER A 745 -1.04 17.58 -36.56
C SER A 745 0.04 17.17 -35.58
N LYS A 746 -0.26 17.18 -34.28
CA LYS A 746 0.69 16.76 -33.24
C LYS A 746 1.16 15.31 -33.41
N ALA A 747 0.36 14.46 -34.06
CA ALA A 747 0.66 13.05 -34.32
C ALA A 747 1.91 12.85 -35.20
N TRP A 748 2.19 13.75 -36.13
CA TRP A 748 3.35 13.66 -37.05
C TRP A 748 4.39 14.77 -36.88
N THR A 749 4.02 15.88 -36.23
CA THR A 749 4.92 17.01 -35.98
C THR A 749 5.70 16.90 -34.67
N THR A 750 5.28 16.03 -33.75
CA THR A 750 5.94 15.90 -32.43
C THR A 750 6.15 14.45 -32.01
N THR A 751 7.23 14.20 -31.27
CA THR A 751 7.55 12.88 -30.71
C THR A 751 6.60 12.45 -29.58
N LYS A 752 5.77 13.36 -29.06
CA LYS A 752 4.76 13.11 -28.00
C LYS A 752 3.33 13.29 -28.52
N GLY A 753 3.13 13.16 -29.83
CA GLY A 753 1.84 13.26 -30.48
C GLY A 753 0.82 12.24 -29.97
N ARG A 754 -0.47 12.62 -30.03
CA ARG A 754 -1.59 11.70 -29.89
C ARG A 754 -1.54 10.68 -31.05
N ALA A 755 -1.83 9.41 -30.75
CA ALA A 755 -2.05 8.40 -31.79
C ALA A 755 -3.37 8.63 -32.52
N LEU A 756 -3.38 8.36 -33.82
CA LEU A 756 -4.54 8.52 -34.72
C LEU A 756 -5.40 7.26 -34.72
N SER A 757 -6.71 7.44 -34.82
CA SER A 757 -7.70 6.39 -35.07
C SER A 757 -7.80 6.06 -36.56
N GLN A 758 -8.40 4.92 -36.90
CA GLN A 758 -8.58 4.52 -38.30
C GLN A 758 -9.44 5.54 -39.07
N ALA A 759 -10.47 6.08 -38.43
CA ALA A 759 -11.34 7.09 -39.02
C ALA A 759 -10.58 8.38 -39.36
N GLU A 760 -9.69 8.83 -38.47
CA GLU A 760 -8.85 10.01 -38.70
C GLU A 760 -7.85 9.79 -39.84
N VAL A 761 -7.21 8.61 -39.90
CA VAL A 761 -6.31 8.29 -41.01
C VAL A 761 -7.07 8.20 -42.34
N ASN A 762 -8.27 7.65 -42.35
CA ASN A 762 -9.12 7.60 -43.56
C ASN A 762 -9.55 9.00 -44.01
N GLU A 763 -9.90 9.88 -43.06
CA GLU A 763 -10.20 11.29 -43.35
C GLU A 763 -8.98 11.98 -43.97
N MET A 764 -7.79 11.81 -43.37
CA MET A 764 -6.54 12.34 -43.93
C MET A 764 -6.27 11.81 -45.34
N LYS A 765 -6.47 10.50 -45.59
CA LYS A 765 -6.33 9.91 -46.93
C LYS A 765 -7.30 10.54 -47.94
N SER A 766 -8.55 10.82 -47.53
CA SER A 766 -9.53 11.51 -48.36
C SER A 766 -9.16 12.96 -48.66
N ILE A 767 -8.61 13.68 -47.67
CA ILE A 767 -8.06 15.03 -47.85
C ILE A 767 -6.89 14.99 -48.85
N LEU A 768 -5.95 14.07 -48.66
CA LEU A 768 -4.81 13.91 -49.56
C LEU A 768 -5.25 13.62 -50.99
N GLN A 769 -6.19 12.70 -51.18
CA GLN A 769 -6.74 12.38 -52.50
C GLN A 769 -7.39 13.60 -53.18
N SER A 770 -8.01 14.49 -52.41
CA SER A 770 -8.58 15.74 -52.94
C SER A 770 -7.51 16.78 -53.30
N LEU A 771 -6.34 16.73 -52.66
CA LEU A 771 -5.21 17.64 -52.88
C LEU A 771 -4.21 17.14 -53.94
N VAL A 772 -4.32 15.90 -54.42
CA VAL A 772 -3.44 15.33 -55.45
C VAL A 772 -4.22 15.19 -56.77
N PRO A 773 -3.72 15.71 -57.92
CA PRO A 773 -4.36 15.50 -59.22
C PRO A 773 -4.39 14.01 -59.59
N THR A 774 -5.42 13.59 -60.32
CA THR A 774 -5.72 12.17 -60.64
C THR A 774 -4.72 11.50 -61.62
N GLU A 775 -3.55 12.07 -61.89
CA GLU A 775 -2.57 11.54 -62.87
C GLU A 775 -1.31 10.89 -62.25
N GLU A 776 -1.18 10.80 -60.91
CA GLU A 776 -0.03 10.12 -60.27
C GLU A 776 -0.36 8.74 -59.63
N PHE A 777 -1.45 8.10 -60.04
CA PHE A 777 -1.81 6.74 -59.61
C PHE A 777 -2.21 5.82 -60.80
N GLU A 778 -1.38 5.78 -61.85
CA GLU A 778 -1.30 4.64 -62.78
C GLU A 778 0.07 3.95 -62.72
#